data_AF-A0A6A6TNZ5-F1
#
_entry.id   AF-A0A6A6TNZ5-F1
#
_cell.length_a   1.000
_cell.length_b   1.000
_cell.length_c   1.000
_cell.angle_alpha   90.00
_cell.angle_beta   90.00
_cell.angle_gamma   90.00
#
_symmetry.space_group_name_H-M   'P 1'
#
loop_
_entity.id
_entity.type
_entity.pdbx_description
1 polymer ?
#
loop_
_entity_poly.entity_id
_entity_poly.type
_entity_poly.pdbx_seq_one_letter_code
_entity_poly.pdbx_strand_id
1 'polypeptide(L)'
;MDILGKLPPGSSSTKESMTTDDETPNPDNFETLPKNIPGLSAYTEIREDKNLVERRSLLTASKVFDVTKENETCTIGGRVYKDLPRFDDASRYGLLDDTKRNNLVQTEIQRLLDAVNRDEPPFFNDAGLLGEPSKNSLRDLSHIADQVHTNFVIVKLDNTALTMEYSFQDGFLRLLGAQYQQDAEVLRMRFFKTGRVKANTEPVILQPETKNKELYFNLVDFVTASTACHLLASAYTEVSGARLIAILALWSVKLKILYYSPVRSAIEAVETSEDTIRIVTKRLEEREFLSLRESKGNCEHQTTTQESKFDLGQTGELNTMYYTMNFVARDRVGSVFIHSLASIHPGLTSMKDADDIHASTLVYATGLERTTVVLHEDREGEVDVSPDLSVVRRCHVALATIAKSLQHVRTRTLQQRKPPTAENLKTEPKNVPDTEEVVMSWGWTMDSRIRNSQQYSLRLPKMVDVVSILVHLSMSSPKVTSDMCRYISDLSESTELLDKEFVHHEPWKPGKIENFQAKCTVSTSTWVADRQRLRNSQRRTDCTPLTESPLRNRIRAGTVFGSEWTARNRRHDLHDANLSQYQGVEILQQYEKEAKKMDEWVFHEDAVEVRCKKYVFAVLSFCAVLILGALAVPFTVGDRIAGVDPFQIVTFSWLVVGVILVAAKSRYVSEWPWHEFLHGTVFCRSVSDLANLTGVSDQVILVKLLDDEGRSINRTRGPYNGMFRKNKSETGDGFAIDTPARLSTMLASGFIVLKVLSDHGDHLLVLDARKETAAMDYARSTAHALQYFCCKNIDAEQESRVTKDGSGTTNTAKPSCGNIYRIKWQSVSWAKLGGLYVADSWFG
;
A
#
# COMPACT_ATOMS: atom_id res chain seq x y z
N MET A 1 80.19 -14.39 -32.32
CA MET A 1 79.26 -13.27 -32.23
C MET A 1 78.30 -13.50 -31.07
N ASP A 2 78.57 -13.17 -29.82
CA ASP A 2 79.78 -12.94 -29.02
C ASP A 2 79.26 -13.05 -27.57
N ILE A 3 79.74 -14.03 -26.78
CA ILE A 3 80.82 -13.93 -25.80
C ILE A 3 80.30 -13.74 -24.35
N LEU A 4 80.70 -14.71 -23.50
CA LEU A 4 80.86 -14.68 -22.02
C LEU A 4 79.59 -14.56 -21.15
N GLY A 5 79.45 -15.22 -20.00
CA GLY A 5 80.37 -16.04 -19.22
C GLY A 5 79.85 -16.16 -17.77
N LYS A 6 79.61 -17.40 -17.33
CA LYS A 6 79.75 -17.99 -15.98
C LYS A 6 79.54 -17.13 -14.69
N LEU A 7 78.73 -17.73 -13.79
CA LEU A 7 78.90 -17.96 -12.33
C LEU A 7 78.13 -17.05 -11.31
N PRO A 8 77.85 -17.55 -10.06
CA PRO A 8 76.53 -17.53 -9.36
C PRO A 8 76.65 -16.88 -7.95
N PRO A 9 75.98 -17.34 -6.85
CA PRO A 9 74.57 -17.67 -6.55
C PRO A 9 73.96 -16.72 -5.46
N GLY A 10 72.66 -16.82 -5.14
CA GLY A 10 72.10 -16.12 -3.97
C GLY A 10 70.61 -16.34 -3.68
N SER A 11 70.34 -17.31 -2.80
CA SER A 11 69.27 -17.39 -1.78
C SER A 11 67.84 -16.85 -2.02
N SER A 12 66.89 -17.81 -2.06
CA SER A 12 65.62 -17.89 -1.31
C SER A 12 64.75 -16.65 -1.05
N SER A 13 63.49 -16.68 -1.50
CA SER A 13 62.32 -16.81 -0.58
C SER A 13 61.00 -17.00 -1.35
N THR A 14 60.23 -17.99 -0.89
CA THR A 14 58.76 -18.12 -0.87
C THR A 14 57.89 -17.44 -1.93
N LYS A 15 57.32 -18.25 -2.83
CA LYS A 15 56.02 -17.98 -3.47
C LYS A 15 54.92 -18.60 -2.61
N GLU A 16 54.09 -17.78 -1.97
CA GLU A 16 52.79 -18.22 -1.48
C GLU A 16 51.79 -18.22 -2.65
N SER A 17 51.19 -19.39 -2.87
CA SER A 17 50.05 -19.61 -3.75
C SER A 17 48.79 -19.11 -3.05
N MET A 18 48.17 -18.06 -3.58
CA MET A 18 46.86 -17.62 -3.17
C MET A 18 45.83 -18.40 -3.98
N THR A 19 45.25 -19.44 -3.38
CA THR A 19 44.08 -20.17 -3.88
C THR A 19 42.86 -19.27 -3.77
N THR A 20 42.29 -18.91 -4.92
CA THR A 20 40.95 -18.31 -5.00
C THR A 20 39.93 -19.44 -4.92
N ASP A 21 39.33 -19.61 -3.75
CA ASP A 21 38.14 -20.45 -3.56
C ASP A 21 36.95 -19.76 -4.25
N ASP A 22 36.68 -20.19 -5.48
CA ASP A 22 35.48 -19.86 -6.23
C ASP A 22 34.38 -20.84 -5.80
N GLU A 23 33.78 -20.57 -4.63
CA GLU A 23 32.60 -21.30 -4.16
C GLU A 23 31.39 -20.91 -5.02
N THR A 24 31.18 -21.67 -6.08
CA THR A 24 29.89 -21.74 -6.76
C THR A 24 28.84 -22.37 -5.82
N PRO A 25 27.64 -21.80 -5.69
CA PRO A 25 26.62 -22.34 -4.80
C PRO A 25 26.13 -23.70 -5.31
N ASN A 26 26.22 -24.71 -4.44
CA ASN A 26 25.74 -26.06 -4.68
C ASN A 26 24.21 -26.07 -4.91
N PRO A 27 23.70 -26.48 -6.09
CA PRO A 27 22.27 -26.43 -6.44
C PRO A 27 21.39 -27.41 -5.65
N ASP A 28 21.96 -28.34 -4.88
CA ASP A 28 21.22 -29.39 -4.17
C ASP A 28 20.66 -28.98 -2.79
N ASN A 29 20.92 -27.76 -2.31
CA ASN A 29 20.40 -27.30 -1.00
C ASN A 29 18.96 -26.74 -1.01
N PHE A 30 18.23 -26.86 -2.13
CA PHE A 30 16.83 -26.42 -2.25
C PHE A 30 15.78 -27.44 -1.76
N GLU A 31 16.17 -28.65 -1.33
CA GLU A 31 15.24 -29.80 -1.24
C GLU A 31 14.82 -30.24 0.18
N THR A 32 14.47 -29.32 1.09
CA THR A 32 13.69 -29.68 2.30
C THR A 32 12.47 -28.79 2.50
N LEU A 33 11.52 -28.85 1.56
CA LEU A 33 10.21 -28.23 1.72
C LEU A 33 9.40 -28.95 2.82
N PRO A 34 8.94 -28.26 3.89
CA PRO A 34 8.15 -28.88 4.96
C PRO A 34 6.84 -29.47 4.41
N LYS A 35 6.43 -30.63 4.96
CA LYS A 35 5.22 -31.37 4.53
C LYS A 35 3.92 -30.55 4.66
N ASN A 36 3.88 -29.63 5.61
CA ASN A 36 2.84 -28.61 5.74
C ASN A 36 3.46 -27.26 5.37
N ILE A 37 2.78 -26.45 4.54
CA ILE A 37 3.18 -25.05 4.31
C ILE A 37 2.96 -24.32 5.65
N PRO A 38 4.00 -23.86 6.35
CA PRO A 38 3.84 -23.15 7.62
C PRO A 38 3.09 -21.83 7.38
N GLY A 39 2.12 -21.53 8.23
CA GLY A 39 1.10 -20.51 7.99
C GLY A 39 -0.21 -21.09 7.42
N LEU A 40 -0.15 -22.22 6.70
CA LEU A 40 -1.34 -22.87 6.15
C LEU A 40 -2.09 -23.71 7.19
N SER A 41 -1.41 -24.27 8.21
CA SER A 41 -2.11 -24.95 9.32
C SER A 41 -2.83 -23.95 10.24
N ALA A 42 -2.20 -22.80 10.49
CA ALA A 42 -2.82 -21.66 11.17
C ALA A 42 -3.98 -21.07 10.34
N TYR A 43 -3.88 -21.15 9.01
CA TYR A 43 -4.96 -20.81 8.09
C TYR A 43 -6.10 -21.84 8.10
N THR A 44 -5.83 -23.15 8.15
CA THR A 44 -6.89 -24.19 8.29
C THR A 44 -7.62 -24.11 9.64
N GLU A 45 -7.03 -23.50 10.66
CA GLU A 45 -7.72 -23.17 11.92
C GLU A 45 -8.63 -21.94 11.82
N ILE A 46 -8.46 -21.09 10.80
CA ILE A 46 -9.51 -20.17 10.37
C ILE A 46 -10.56 -21.04 9.67
N ARG A 47 -11.36 -21.73 10.49
CA ARG A 47 -12.61 -22.39 10.13
C ARG A 47 -13.25 -21.54 9.04
N GLU A 48 -13.46 -22.11 7.85
CA GLU A 48 -14.40 -21.52 6.91
C GLU A 48 -15.63 -21.17 7.73
N ASP A 49 -15.89 -19.86 7.82
CA ASP A 49 -16.96 -19.34 8.63
C ASP A 49 -18.20 -20.09 8.15
N LYS A 50 -18.79 -20.96 8.98
CA LYS A 50 -19.92 -21.81 8.57
C LYS A 50 -21.04 -20.95 7.97
N ASN A 51 -21.11 -19.70 8.42
CA ASN A 51 -21.99 -18.66 7.91
C ASN A 51 -21.72 -18.28 6.45
N LEU A 52 -20.47 -18.35 5.96
CA LEU A 52 -20.11 -18.06 4.56
C LEU A 52 -20.69 -19.12 3.62
N VAL A 53 -20.53 -20.41 3.96
CA VAL A 53 -21.06 -21.53 3.17
C VAL A 53 -22.59 -21.48 3.13
N GLU A 54 -23.22 -21.25 4.28
CA GLU A 54 -24.67 -21.09 4.38
C GLU A 54 -25.18 -19.93 3.52
N ARG A 55 -24.50 -18.78 3.52
CA ARG A 55 -24.89 -17.62 2.69
C ARG A 55 -24.66 -17.82 1.20
N ARG A 56 -23.61 -18.54 0.81
CA ARG A 56 -23.42 -18.92 -0.60
C ARG A 56 -24.58 -19.75 -1.10
N SER A 57 -25.13 -20.62 -0.25
CA SER A 57 -26.30 -21.44 -0.59
C SER A 57 -27.60 -20.63 -0.79
N LEU A 58 -27.69 -19.40 -0.25
CA LEU A 58 -28.85 -18.52 -0.46
C LEU A 58 -28.87 -17.87 -1.85
N LEU A 59 -27.71 -17.78 -2.51
CA LEU A 59 -27.60 -17.26 -3.88
C LEU A 59 -28.07 -18.33 -4.88
N THR A 60 -29.30 -18.17 -5.37
CA THR A 60 -29.87 -19.06 -6.39
C THR A 60 -29.80 -18.43 -7.77
N ALA A 61 -29.63 -19.24 -8.81
CA ALA A 61 -29.58 -18.77 -10.19
C ALA A 61 -30.82 -17.95 -10.60
N SER A 62 -32.00 -18.32 -10.09
CA SER A 62 -33.24 -17.57 -10.33
C SER A 62 -33.16 -16.15 -9.79
N LYS A 63 -32.78 -15.98 -8.51
CA LYS A 63 -32.68 -14.65 -7.89
C LYS A 63 -31.66 -13.76 -8.60
N VAL A 64 -30.50 -14.32 -8.96
CA VAL A 64 -29.48 -13.60 -9.72
C VAL A 64 -30.02 -13.19 -11.09
N PHE A 65 -30.74 -14.09 -11.77
CA PHE A 65 -31.31 -13.81 -13.08
C PHE A 65 -32.40 -12.74 -13.02
N ASP A 66 -33.22 -12.72 -11.97
CA ASP A 66 -34.22 -11.67 -11.75
C ASP A 66 -33.56 -10.28 -11.61
N VAL A 67 -32.38 -10.21 -10.98
CA VAL A 67 -31.61 -8.95 -10.91
C VAL A 67 -31.17 -8.47 -12.29
N THR A 68 -30.87 -9.36 -13.24
CA THR A 68 -30.54 -8.98 -14.64
C THR A 68 -31.72 -8.37 -15.40
N LYS A 69 -32.93 -8.44 -14.82
CA LYS A 69 -34.19 -7.91 -15.35
C LYS A 69 -34.75 -6.76 -14.53
N GLU A 70 -33.99 -6.19 -13.59
CA GLU A 70 -34.42 -5.00 -12.82
C GLU A 70 -34.86 -3.85 -13.74
N ASN A 71 -34.32 -3.76 -14.96
CA ASN A 71 -34.73 -2.77 -15.94
C ASN A 71 -36.21 -2.93 -16.40
N GLU A 72 -36.75 -4.16 -16.39
CA GLU A 72 -38.14 -4.45 -16.79
C GLU A 72 -39.11 -3.97 -15.71
N THR A 73 -38.78 -4.24 -14.44
CA THR A 73 -39.53 -3.77 -13.27
C THR A 73 -38.57 -3.53 -12.09
N CYS A 74 -38.41 -2.27 -11.68
CA CYS A 74 -37.63 -1.89 -10.49
C CYS A 74 -38.51 -1.15 -9.50
N THR A 75 -38.45 -1.51 -8.22
CA THR A 75 -39.16 -0.77 -7.16
C THR A 75 -38.18 0.07 -6.37
N ILE A 76 -38.39 1.39 -6.36
CA ILE A 76 -37.52 2.35 -5.67
C ILE A 76 -38.37 3.25 -4.80
N GLY A 77 -38.12 3.29 -3.49
CA GLY A 77 -38.93 4.08 -2.55
C GLY A 77 -40.42 3.69 -2.52
N GLY A 78 -40.76 2.47 -2.95
CA GLY A 78 -42.14 1.98 -3.10
C GLY A 78 -42.85 2.40 -4.39
N ARG A 79 -42.15 3.00 -5.36
CA ARG A 79 -42.66 3.26 -6.71
C ARG A 79 -42.11 2.22 -7.68
N VAL A 80 -42.96 1.69 -8.56
CA VAL A 80 -42.56 0.71 -9.59
C VAL A 80 -42.25 1.45 -10.89
N TYR A 81 -41.03 1.28 -11.37
CA TYR A 81 -40.53 1.74 -12.65
C TYR A 81 -40.52 0.57 -13.63
N LYS A 82 -40.93 0.83 -14.88
CA LYS A 82 -41.00 -0.19 -15.93
C LYS A 82 -40.27 0.28 -17.18
N ASP A 83 -39.81 -0.69 -17.97
CA ASP A 83 -39.22 -0.47 -19.29
C ASP A 83 -38.05 0.52 -19.29
N LEU A 84 -37.22 0.45 -18.25
CA LEU A 84 -35.99 1.23 -18.16
C LEU A 84 -34.95 0.69 -19.16
N PRO A 85 -34.15 1.57 -19.78
CA PRO A 85 -32.93 1.22 -20.48
C PRO A 85 -32.03 0.24 -19.71
N ARG A 86 -31.51 -0.75 -20.45
CA ARG A 86 -30.65 -1.81 -19.92
C ARG A 86 -29.19 -1.36 -19.86
N PHE A 87 -28.56 -1.53 -18.71
CA PHE A 87 -27.11 -1.50 -18.62
C PHE A 87 -26.51 -2.74 -19.28
N ASP A 88 -25.27 -2.62 -19.74
CA ASP A 88 -24.51 -3.73 -20.34
C ASP A 88 -25.22 -4.38 -21.55
N ASP A 89 -26.08 -3.64 -22.25
CA ASP A 89 -26.80 -4.16 -23.40
C ASP A 89 -25.83 -4.46 -24.56
N ALA A 90 -26.00 -5.62 -25.17
CA ALA A 90 -25.23 -6.11 -26.31
C ALA A 90 -26.05 -6.15 -27.61
N SER A 91 -27.30 -5.68 -27.58
CA SER A 91 -28.20 -5.63 -28.75
C SER A 91 -27.58 -4.87 -29.92
N ARG A 92 -26.97 -3.71 -29.64
CA ARG A 92 -26.22 -2.86 -30.60
C ARG A 92 -25.10 -3.62 -31.32
N TYR A 93 -24.49 -4.58 -30.63
CA TYR A 93 -23.36 -5.37 -31.13
C TYR A 93 -23.76 -6.73 -31.72
N GLY A 94 -25.03 -6.90 -32.09
CA GLY A 94 -25.52 -8.06 -32.83
C GLY A 94 -26.22 -9.14 -31.99
N LEU A 95 -26.41 -8.92 -30.68
CA LEU A 95 -27.21 -9.81 -29.83
C LEU A 95 -28.66 -9.32 -29.70
N LEU A 96 -29.40 -9.31 -30.82
CA LEU A 96 -30.76 -8.76 -30.90
C LEU A 96 -31.85 -9.67 -30.28
N ASP A 97 -31.60 -10.98 -30.22
CA ASP A 97 -32.57 -11.95 -29.70
C ASP A 97 -32.47 -12.05 -28.16
N ASP A 98 -33.49 -11.53 -27.49
CA ASP A 98 -33.62 -11.57 -26.02
C ASP A 98 -33.65 -13.01 -25.47
N THR A 99 -34.16 -13.98 -26.23
CA THR A 99 -34.17 -15.40 -25.81
C THR A 99 -32.74 -15.93 -25.76
N LYS A 100 -31.98 -15.69 -26.84
CA LYS A 100 -30.56 -16.06 -26.91
C LYS A 100 -29.74 -15.33 -25.84
N ARG A 101 -29.98 -14.04 -25.64
CA ARG A 101 -29.34 -13.24 -24.57
C ARG A 101 -29.59 -13.86 -23.20
N ASN A 102 -30.85 -14.12 -22.87
CA ASN A 102 -31.24 -14.69 -21.59
C ASN A 102 -30.60 -16.06 -21.34
N ASN A 103 -30.54 -16.92 -22.37
CA ASN A 103 -29.87 -18.22 -22.26
C ASN A 103 -28.36 -18.09 -22.00
N LEU A 104 -27.68 -17.16 -22.69
CA LEU A 104 -26.26 -16.90 -22.46
C LEU A 104 -26.00 -16.35 -21.06
N VAL A 105 -26.83 -15.40 -20.60
CA VAL A 105 -26.73 -14.81 -19.26
C VAL A 105 -26.95 -15.86 -18.18
N GLN A 106 -27.96 -16.73 -18.32
CA GLN A 106 -28.18 -17.84 -17.38
C GLN A 106 -27.00 -18.81 -17.33
N THR A 107 -26.39 -19.09 -18.48
CA THR A 107 -25.20 -19.95 -18.56
C THR A 107 -24.02 -19.33 -17.79
N GLU A 108 -23.78 -18.03 -17.94
CA GLU A 108 -22.73 -17.31 -17.22
C GLU A 108 -23.03 -17.19 -15.71
N ILE A 109 -24.29 -16.97 -15.33
CA ILE A 109 -24.71 -16.99 -13.92
C ILE A 109 -24.40 -18.33 -13.29
N GLN A 110 -24.75 -19.44 -13.95
CA GLN A 110 -24.48 -20.77 -13.44
C GLN A 110 -22.98 -21.01 -13.29
N ARG A 111 -22.17 -20.64 -14.30
CA ARG A 111 -20.71 -20.74 -14.24
C ARG A 111 -20.11 -19.97 -13.05
N LEU A 112 -20.58 -18.75 -12.80
CA LEU A 112 -20.10 -17.94 -11.68
C LEU A 112 -20.53 -18.51 -10.32
N LEU A 113 -21.78 -18.97 -10.20
CA LEU A 113 -22.25 -19.65 -8.98
C LEU A 113 -21.45 -20.93 -8.72
N ASP A 114 -21.18 -21.72 -9.75
CA ASP A 114 -20.34 -22.92 -9.66
C ASP A 114 -18.91 -22.58 -9.20
N ALA A 115 -18.35 -21.46 -9.66
CA ALA A 115 -17.03 -21.01 -9.23
C ALA A 115 -17.03 -20.58 -7.75
N VAL A 116 -18.04 -19.83 -7.33
CA VAL A 116 -18.18 -19.31 -5.96
C VAL A 116 -18.46 -20.42 -4.94
N ASN A 117 -19.19 -21.46 -5.36
CA ASN A 117 -19.55 -22.59 -4.50
C ASN A 117 -18.44 -23.65 -4.38
N ARG A 118 -17.34 -23.52 -5.13
CA ARG A 118 -16.16 -24.36 -4.95
C ARG A 118 -15.35 -23.91 -3.72
N ASP A 119 -14.81 -24.87 -3.00
CA ASP A 119 -13.87 -24.62 -1.90
C ASP A 119 -12.48 -24.19 -2.42
N GLU A 120 -12.18 -24.61 -3.65
CA GLU A 120 -10.95 -24.30 -4.37
C GLU A 120 -11.04 -22.92 -5.06
N PRO A 121 -9.95 -22.13 -5.03
CA PRO A 121 -9.90 -20.87 -5.75
C PRO A 121 -10.03 -21.11 -7.27
N PRO A 122 -10.61 -20.17 -8.02
CA PRO A 122 -10.65 -20.28 -9.46
C PRO A 122 -9.22 -20.33 -10.01
N PHE A 123 -9.00 -21.17 -11.03
CA PHE A 123 -7.74 -21.29 -11.74
C PHE A 123 -7.93 -20.90 -13.20
N PHE A 124 -6.95 -20.21 -13.76
CA PHE A 124 -6.93 -19.90 -15.18
C PHE A 124 -6.80 -21.19 -15.98
N ASN A 125 -7.60 -21.35 -17.04
CA ASN A 125 -7.50 -22.49 -17.93
C ASN A 125 -6.99 -21.99 -19.29
N ASP A 126 -5.73 -22.26 -19.63
CA ASP A 126 -5.18 -21.88 -20.92
C ASP A 126 -5.47 -22.90 -22.02
N ALA A 127 -6.20 -23.99 -21.71
CA ALA A 127 -6.40 -25.14 -22.59
C ALA A 127 -5.09 -25.78 -23.12
N GLY A 128 -3.97 -25.55 -22.43
CA GLY A 128 -2.64 -25.96 -22.88
C GLY A 128 -2.05 -25.12 -24.01
N LEU A 129 -2.63 -23.95 -24.32
CA LEU A 129 -2.23 -23.10 -25.44
C LEU A 129 -1.03 -22.18 -25.15
N LEU A 130 -0.76 -21.85 -23.88
CA LEU A 130 0.35 -20.98 -23.49
C LEU A 130 1.59 -21.77 -23.02
N GLY A 131 1.39 -22.99 -22.51
CA GLY A 131 2.48 -23.87 -22.13
C GLY A 131 3.31 -23.36 -20.96
N GLU A 132 4.64 -23.46 -21.08
CA GLU A 132 5.59 -22.98 -20.07
C GLU A 132 5.81 -21.46 -20.15
N PRO A 133 6.21 -20.81 -19.05
CA PRO A 133 6.57 -19.39 -19.07
C PRO A 133 7.76 -19.12 -20.00
N SER A 134 7.53 -18.27 -20.99
CA SER A 134 8.50 -17.79 -21.96
C SER A 134 8.18 -16.33 -22.25
N LYS A 135 9.15 -15.57 -22.78
CA LYS A 135 8.90 -14.18 -23.19
C LYS A 135 7.73 -14.07 -24.17
N ASN A 136 7.60 -15.04 -25.08
CA ASN A 136 6.51 -15.09 -26.05
C ASN A 136 5.16 -15.42 -25.40
N SER A 137 5.09 -16.36 -24.46
CA SER A 137 3.83 -16.70 -23.79
C SER A 137 3.34 -15.58 -22.87
N LEU A 138 4.25 -14.85 -22.21
CA LEU A 138 3.95 -13.65 -21.44
C LEU A 138 3.45 -12.50 -22.33
N ARG A 139 4.05 -12.34 -23.52
CA ARG A 139 3.62 -11.37 -24.52
C ARG A 139 2.26 -11.71 -25.14
N ASP A 140 2.03 -12.97 -25.51
CA ASP A 140 0.74 -13.45 -26.00
C ASP A 140 -0.37 -13.18 -24.98
N LEU A 141 -0.12 -13.52 -23.71
CA LEU A 141 -1.05 -13.25 -22.63
C LEU A 141 -1.31 -11.76 -22.43
N SER A 142 -0.26 -10.93 -22.48
CA SER A 142 -0.37 -9.47 -22.42
C SER A 142 -1.26 -8.92 -23.54
N HIS A 143 -1.12 -9.43 -24.77
CA HIS A 143 -1.99 -9.05 -25.89
C HIS A 143 -3.45 -9.45 -25.68
N ILE A 144 -3.71 -10.63 -25.10
CA ILE A 144 -5.08 -11.06 -24.77
C ILE A 144 -5.68 -10.17 -23.68
N ALA A 145 -4.93 -9.86 -22.63
CA ALA A 145 -5.38 -8.98 -21.56
C ALA A 145 -5.64 -7.55 -22.09
N ASP A 146 -4.84 -7.05 -23.03
CA ASP A 146 -5.08 -5.78 -23.72
C ASP A 146 -6.38 -5.78 -24.52
N GLN A 147 -6.65 -6.85 -25.27
CA GLN A 147 -7.92 -7.02 -25.99
C GLN A 147 -9.12 -7.00 -25.03
N VAL A 148 -9.04 -7.72 -23.91
CA VAL A 148 -10.12 -7.75 -22.91
C VAL A 148 -10.29 -6.37 -22.27
N HIS A 149 -9.20 -5.71 -21.88
CA HIS A 149 -9.22 -4.37 -21.30
C HIS A 149 -9.86 -3.36 -22.27
N THR A 150 -9.42 -3.35 -23.53
CA THR A 150 -9.95 -2.45 -24.56
C THR A 150 -11.44 -2.67 -24.81
N ASN A 151 -11.90 -3.92 -24.89
CA ASN A 151 -13.33 -4.21 -25.01
C ASN A 151 -14.11 -3.86 -23.73
N PHE A 152 -13.50 -3.94 -22.56
CA PHE A 152 -14.13 -3.50 -21.31
C PHE A 152 -14.31 -1.98 -21.24
N VAL A 153 -13.39 -1.21 -21.82
CA VAL A 153 -13.56 0.25 -21.96
C VAL A 153 -14.81 0.59 -22.80
N ILE A 154 -15.16 -0.22 -23.82
CA ILE A 154 -16.43 -0.08 -24.56
C ILE A 154 -17.63 -0.25 -23.61
N VAL A 155 -17.61 -1.28 -22.76
CA VAL A 155 -18.68 -1.53 -21.77
C VAL A 155 -18.83 -0.34 -20.81
N LYS A 156 -17.72 0.21 -20.32
CA LYS A 156 -17.72 1.38 -19.44
C LYS A 156 -18.24 2.63 -20.14
N LEU A 157 -17.84 2.87 -21.38
CA LEU A 157 -18.26 4.03 -22.16
C LEU A 157 -19.77 4.01 -22.41
N ASP A 158 -20.34 2.86 -22.78
CA ASP A 158 -21.78 2.69 -22.96
C ASP A 158 -22.55 2.97 -21.66
N ASN A 159 -22.07 2.42 -20.54
CA ASN A 159 -22.71 2.62 -19.24
C ASN A 159 -22.60 4.08 -18.78
N THR A 160 -21.49 4.75 -19.08
CA THR A 160 -21.29 6.18 -18.80
C THR A 160 -22.25 7.03 -19.63
N ALA A 161 -22.33 6.79 -20.94
CA ALA A 161 -23.24 7.50 -21.84
C ALA A 161 -24.70 7.31 -21.41
N LEU A 162 -25.10 6.06 -21.15
CA LEU A 162 -26.44 5.76 -20.65
C LEU A 162 -26.75 6.55 -19.37
N THR A 163 -25.81 6.58 -18.42
CA THR A 163 -26.02 7.29 -17.16
C THR A 163 -26.13 8.80 -17.37
N MET A 164 -25.31 9.39 -18.25
CA MET A 164 -25.40 10.81 -18.60
C MET A 164 -26.75 11.17 -19.25
N GLU A 165 -27.32 10.27 -20.06
CA GLU A 165 -28.59 10.52 -20.75
C GLU A 165 -29.77 10.65 -19.77
N TYR A 166 -29.69 9.95 -18.63
CA TYR A 166 -30.80 9.82 -17.66
C TYR A 166 -30.50 10.35 -16.24
N SER A 167 -29.27 10.82 -15.97
CA SER A 167 -28.86 11.42 -14.68
C SER A 167 -28.37 12.86 -14.87
N PHE A 168 -29.03 13.82 -14.22
CA PHE A 168 -28.79 15.26 -14.42
C PHE A 168 -28.39 16.00 -13.13
N GLN A 169 -27.65 15.33 -12.24
CA GLN A 169 -27.08 15.96 -11.05
C GLN A 169 -25.71 16.56 -11.41
N ASP A 170 -25.54 17.88 -11.28
CA ASP A 170 -24.35 18.61 -11.75
C ASP A 170 -23.03 18.02 -11.22
N GLY A 171 -22.96 17.69 -9.92
CA GLY A 171 -21.78 17.08 -9.32
C GLY A 171 -21.44 15.71 -9.91
N PHE A 172 -22.46 14.90 -10.18
CA PHE A 172 -22.31 13.57 -10.76
C PHE A 172 -21.99 13.61 -12.27
N LEU A 173 -22.57 14.57 -13.00
CA LEU A 173 -22.24 14.81 -14.41
C LEU A 173 -20.77 15.19 -14.61
N ARG A 174 -20.16 15.93 -13.68
CA ARG A 174 -18.71 16.22 -13.74
C ARG A 174 -17.87 14.95 -13.58
N LEU A 175 -18.25 14.05 -12.68
CA LEU A 175 -17.60 12.75 -12.51
C LEU A 175 -17.73 11.91 -13.79
N LEU A 176 -18.94 11.79 -14.33
CA LEU A 176 -19.21 11.08 -15.58
C LEU A 176 -18.43 11.70 -16.73
N GLY A 177 -18.35 13.03 -16.80
CA GLY A 177 -17.62 13.76 -17.84
C GLY A 177 -16.13 13.42 -17.86
N ALA A 178 -15.49 13.36 -16.70
CA ALA A 178 -14.10 12.92 -16.59
C ALA A 178 -13.92 11.45 -17.01
N GLN A 179 -14.85 10.57 -16.59
CA GLN A 179 -14.82 9.15 -16.94
C GLN A 179 -14.98 8.93 -18.45
N TYR A 180 -15.93 9.62 -19.07
CA TYR A 180 -16.14 9.62 -20.51
C TYR A 180 -14.89 10.07 -21.26
N GLN A 181 -14.27 11.18 -20.85
CA GLN A 181 -13.07 11.70 -21.51
C GLN A 181 -11.97 10.66 -21.52
N GLN A 182 -11.71 10.04 -20.36
CA GLN A 182 -10.71 8.98 -20.22
C GLN A 182 -11.02 7.77 -21.10
N ASP A 183 -12.24 7.21 -21.01
CA ASP A 183 -12.59 5.98 -21.73
C ASP A 183 -12.66 6.22 -23.26
N ALA A 184 -13.21 7.34 -23.70
CA ALA A 184 -13.25 7.71 -25.11
C ALA A 184 -11.86 8.01 -25.68
N GLU A 185 -10.96 8.65 -24.92
CA GLU A 185 -9.58 8.88 -25.34
C GLU A 185 -8.83 7.57 -25.56
N VAL A 186 -8.98 6.58 -24.66
CA VAL A 186 -8.39 5.24 -24.84
C VAL A 186 -8.87 4.60 -26.15
N LEU A 187 -10.17 4.61 -26.44
CA LEU A 187 -10.69 4.04 -27.69
C LEU A 187 -10.24 4.83 -28.93
N ARG A 188 -10.19 6.17 -28.83
CA ARG A 188 -9.66 7.04 -29.91
C ARG A 188 -8.21 6.73 -30.21
N MET A 189 -7.37 6.63 -29.18
CA MET A 189 -5.96 6.28 -29.36
C MET A 189 -5.77 4.91 -30.01
N ARG A 190 -6.62 3.93 -29.66
CA ARG A 190 -6.52 2.55 -30.17
C ARG A 190 -7.02 2.38 -31.60
N PHE A 191 -8.17 2.96 -31.94
CA PHE A 191 -8.90 2.65 -33.18
C PHE A 191 -9.03 3.82 -34.17
N PHE A 192 -8.75 5.06 -33.77
CA PHE A 192 -8.95 6.23 -34.63
C PHE A 192 -7.63 6.77 -35.16
N LYS A 193 -7.47 6.75 -36.49
CA LYS A 193 -6.30 7.31 -37.17
C LYS A 193 -6.39 8.84 -37.20
N THR A 194 -5.97 9.51 -36.13
CA THR A 194 -5.74 10.96 -36.19
C THR A 194 -4.41 11.21 -36.91
N GLY A 195 -4.44 11.95 -38.02
CA GLY A 195 -3.36 12.06 -39.02
C GLY A 195 -2.00 12.63 -38.58
N ARG A 196 -1.70 12.67 -37.28
CA ARG A 196 -0.39 13.06 -36.71
C ARG A 196 0.20 12.04 -35.72
N VAL A 197 -0.56 11.02 -35.31
CA VAL A 197 -0.10 9.97 -34.37
C VAL A 197 0.24 8.72 -35.18
N LYS A 198 1.38 8.08 -34.90
CA LYS A 198 1.81 6.85 -35.60
C LYS A 198 0.67 5.82 -35.58
N ALA A 199 0.34 5.31 -36.77
CA ALA A 199 -0.66 4.28 -36.95
C ALA A 199 -0.26 2.99 -36.21
N ASN A 200 -1.25 2.39 -35.53
CA ASN A 200 -1.31 1.04 -34.94
C ASN A 200 -0.86 0.89 -33.47
N THR A 201 -1.77 1.23 -32.56
CA THR A 201 -1.88 0.62 -31.22
C THR A 201 -3.13 -0.27 -31.12
N GLU A 202 -3.72 -0.70 -32.23
CA GLU A 202 -4.82 -1.67 -32.20
C GLU A 202 -4.40 -2.93 -31.42
N PRO A 203 -5.28 -3.51 -30.58
CA PRO A 203 -4.96 -4.74 -29.86
C PRO A 203 -4.54 -5.87 -30.81
N VAL A 204 -3.45 -6.55 -30.50
CA VAL A 204 -2.87 -7.58 -31.37
C VAL A 204 -3.68 -8.86 -31.28
N ILE A 205 -4.23 -9.32 -32.40
CA ILE A 205 -4.93 -10.60 -32.52
C ILE A 205 -3.91 -11.72 -32.72
N LEU A 206 -3.89 -12.71 -31.83
CA LEU A 206 -3.00 -13.86 -31.93
C LEU A 206 -3.39 -14.79 -33.09
N GLN A 207 -2.39 -15.43 -33.69
CA GLN A 207 -2.59 -16.45 -34.71
C GLN A 207 -2.30 -17.86 -34.14
N PRO A 208 -3.11 -18.88 -34.46
CA PRO A 208 -4.37 -18.80 -35.21
C PRO A 208 -5.49 -18.13 -34.40
N GLU A 209 -6.48 -17.56 -35.08
CA GLU A 209 -7.61 -16.86 -34.44
C GLU A 209 -8.39 -17.75 -33.45
N THR A 210 -8.41 -19.07 -33.66
CA THR A 210 -9.01 -20.03 -32.72
C THR A 210 -8.30 -20.02 -31.36
N LYS A 211 -6.96 -19.94 -31.36
CA LYS A 211 -6.15 -19.79 -30.14
C LYS A 211 -6.49 -18.47 -29.44
N ASN A 212 -6.57 -17.38 -30.20
CA ASN A 212 -6.90 -16.06 -29.67
C ASN A 212 -8.27 -16.06 -28.98
N LYS A 213 -9.27 -16.63 -29.64
CA LYS A 213 -10.65 -16.72 -29.13
C LYS A 213 -10.71 -17.50 -27.83
N GLU A 214 -10.10 -18.67 -27.80
CA GLU A 214 -10.12 -19.55 -26.62
C GLU A 214 -9.44 -18.88 -25.42
N LEU A 215 -8.26 -18.29 -25.62
CA LEU A 215 -7.56 -17.56 -24.57
C LEU A 215 -8.33 -16.32 -24.09
N TYR A 216 -8.94 -15.57 -25.01
CA TYR A 216 -9.77 -14.42 -24.66
C TYR A 216 -10.96 -14.84 -23.78
N PHE A 217 -11.69 -15.87 -24.20
CA PHE A 217 -12.89 -16.34 -23.50
C PHE A 217 -12.51 -16.90 -22.12
N ASN A 218 -11.44 -17.69 -22.04
CA ASN A 218 -10.96 -18.23 -20.78
C ASN A 218 -10.45 -17.14 -19.83
N LEU A 219 -9.85 -16.07 -20.34
CA LEU A 219 -9.41 -14.95 -19.51
C LEU A 219 -10.60 -14.17 -18.95
N VAL A 220 -11.62 -13.89 -19.77
CA VAL A 220 -12.87 -13.27 -19.30
C VAL A 220 -13.52 -14.13 -18.22
N ASP A 221 -13.62 -15.44 -18.45
CA ASP A 221 -14.22 -16.38 -17.51
C ASP A 221 -13.44 -16.41 -16.19
N PHE A 222 -12.11 -16.44 -16.27
CA PHE A 222 -11.24 -16.48 -15.10
C PHE A 222 -11.29 -15.18 -14.28
N VAL A 223 -11.19 -14.02 -14.92
CA VAL A 223 -11.19 -12.72 -14.21
C VAL A 223 -12.55 -12.45 -13.58
N THR A 224 -13.66 -12.73 -14.28
CA THR A 224 -15.02 -12.59 -13.71
C THR A 224 -15.23 -13.56 -12.54
N ALA A 225 -14.81 -14.82 -12.66
CA ALA A 225 -14.92 -15.79 -11.57
C ALA A 225 -14.07 -15.39 -10.35
N SER A 226 -12.82 -14.94 -10.58
CA SER A 226 -11.91 -14.50 -9.51
C SER A 226 -12.48 -13.27 -8.79
N THR A 227 -13.01 -12.31 -9.54
CA THR A 227 -13.65 -11.10 -9.00
C THR A 227 -14.87 -11.46 -8.15
N ALA A 228 -15.73 -12.37 -8.64
CA ALA A 228 -16.89 -12.86 -7.90
C ALA A 228 -16.47 -13.56 -6.60
N CYS A 229 -15.55 -14.53 -6.68
CA CYS A 229 -15.10 -15.30 -5.53
C CYS A 229 -14.49 -14.39 -4.45
N HIS A 230 -13.66 -13.43 -4.84
CA HIS A 230 -12.97 -12.56 -3.91
C HIS A 230 -13.92 -11.55 -3.24
N LEU A 231 -14.79 -10.89 -4.01
CA LEU A 231 -15.78 -9.93 -3.47
C LEU A 231 -16.77 -10.62 -2.52
N LEU A 232 -17.28 -11.79 -2.90
CA LEU A 232 -18.19 -12.58 -2.05
C LEU A 232 -17.47 -13.16 -0.82
N ALA A 233 -16.16 -13.44 -0.89
CA ALA A 233 -15.41 -13.83 0.31
C ALA A 233 -15.17 -12.66 1.27
N SER A 234 -15.26 -11.41 0.81
CA SER A 234 -14.77 -10.25 1.55
C SER A 234 -15.84 -9.54 2.40
N ALA A 235 -17.12 -9.59 2.04
CA ALA A 235 -18.32 -9.29 2.87
C ALA A 235 -19.50 -9.02 1.92
N TYR A 236 -20.54 -9.85 1.93
CA TYR A 236 -21.75 -9.56 1.14
C TYR A 236 -23.04 -9.93 1.88
N THR A 237 -24.10 -9.28 1.45
CA THR A 237 -25.50 -9.60 1.72
C THR A 237 -26.05 -10.36 0.51
N GLU A 238 -27.08 -11.18 0.68
CA GLU A 238 -27.64 -11.96 -0.43
C GLU A 238 -27.96 -11.10 -1.67
N VAL A 239 -28.55 -9.92 -1.46
CA VAL A 239 -28.90 -8.96 -2.52
C VAL A 239 -27.66 -8.41 -3.22
N SER A 240 -26.64 -7.98 -2.47
CA SER A 240 -25.40 -7.46 -3.08
C SER A 240 -24.63 -8.54 -3.82
N GLY A 241 -24.65 -9.78 -3.32
CA GLY A 241 -24.06 -10.92 -4.02
C GLY A 241 -24.80 -11.25 -5.32
N ALA A 242 -26.13 -11.22 -5.31
CA ALA A 242 -26.92 -11.46 -6.52
C ALA A 242 -26.66 -10.38 -7.59
N ARG A 243 -26.63 -9.11 -7.19
CA ARG A 243 -26.32 -8.00 -8.09
C ARG A 243 -24.90 -8.07 -8.65
N LEU A 244 -23.93 -8.43 -7.82
CA LEU A 244 -22.55 -8.64 -8.27
C LEU A 244 -22.45 -9.71 -9.37
N ILE A 245 -23.03 -10.90 -9.13
CA ILE A 245 -22.99 -11.99 -10.10
C ILE A 245 -23.73 -11.60 -11.38
N ALA A 246 -24.87 -10.92 -11.27
CA ALA A 246 -25.62 -10.40 -12.42
C ALA A 246 -24.77 -9.46 -13.29
N ILE A 247 -24.08 -8.48 -12.68
CA ILE A 247 -23.18 -7.55 -13.39
C ILE A 247 -22.06 -8.32 -14.11
N LEU A 248 -21.37 -9.22 -13.41
CA LEU A 248 -20.25 -9.98 -13.98
C LEU A 248 -20.70 -10.93 -15.09
N ALA A 249 -21.89 -11.53 -14.99
CA ALA A 249 -22.46 -12.37 -16.02
C ALA A 249 -22.79 -11.56 -17.29
N LEU A 250 -23.42 -10.38 -17.14
CA LEU A 250 -23.71 -9.47 -18.24
C LEU A 250 -22.43 -9.01 -18.95
N TRP A 251 -21.39 -8.66 -18.19
CA TRP A 251 -20.08 -8.32 -18.75
C TRP A 251 -19.44 -9.48 -19.48
N SER A 252 -19.46 -10.69 -18.93
CA SER A 252 -18.92 -11.87 -19.61
C SER A 252 -19.58 -12.08 -20.97
N VAL A 253 -20.92 -12.02 -21.03
CA VAL A 253 -21.67 -12.11 -22.29
C VAL A 253 -21.28 -11.00 -23.26
N LYS A 254 -21.33 -9.73 -22.81
CA LYS A 254 -21.04 -8.58 -23.68
C LYS A 254 -19.61 -8.60 -24.20
N LEU A 255 -18.61 -8.89 -23.37
CA LEU A 255 -17.21 -9.00 -23.77
C LEU A 255 -17.00 -10.11 -24.83
N LYS A 256 -17.65 -11.27 -24.65
CA LYS A 256 -17.59 -12.37 -25.63
C LYS A 256 -18.28 -12.04 -26.96
N ILE A 257 -19.27 -11.13 -26.96
CA ILE A 257 -19.87 -10.60 -28.20
C ILE A 257 -18.95 -9.57 -28.86
N LEU A 258 -18.42 -8.62 -28.09
CA LEU A 258 -17.49 -7.58 -28.56
C LEU A 258 -16.24 -8.16 -29.22
N TYR A 259 -15.79 -9.35 -28.77
CA TYR A 259 -14.68 -10.09 -29.38
C TYR A 259 -14.79 -10.24 -30.90
N TYR A 260 -15.99 -10.45 -31.45
CA TYR A 260 -16.16 -10.74 -32.88
C TYR A 260 -15.99 -9.51 -33.78
N SER A 261 -16.10 -8.29 -33.26
CA SER A 261 -16.01 -7.06 -34.07
C SER A 261 -15.55 -5.85 -33.24
N PRO A 262 -14.39 -5.91 -32.57
CA PRO A 262 -13.96 -4.92 -31.57
C PRO A 262 -13.83 -3.50 -32.17
N VAL A 263 -13.28 -3.39 -33.38
CA VAL A 263 -13.10 -2.10 -34.08
C VAL A 263 -14.45 -1.44 -34.36
N ARG A 264 -15.40 -2.19 -34.93
CA ARG A 264 -16.74 -1.69 -35.24
C ARG A 264 -17.46 -1.27 -33.96
N SER A 265 -17.40 -2.10 -32.92
CA SER A 265 -18.03 -1.83 -31.63
C SER A 265 -17.45 -0.59 -30.95
N ALA A 266 -16.13 -0.38 -31.03
CA ALA A 266 -15.49 0.80 -30.48
C ALA A 266 -15.90 2.10 -31.20
N ILE A 267 -15.98 2.07 -32.53
CA ILE A 267 -16.45 3.21 -33.32
C ILE A 267 -17.90 3.54 -32.94
N GLU A 268 -18.77 2.53 -32.93
CA GLU A 268 -20.19 2.71 -32.60
C GLU A 268 -20.42 3.24 -31.17
N ALA A 269 -19.62 2.77 -30.19
CA ALA A 269 -19.69 3.26 -28.82
C ALA A 269 -19.23 4.73 -28.68
N VAL A 270 -18.15 5.11 -29.36
CA VAL A 270 -17.66 6.50 -29.38
C VAL A 270 -18.66 7.42 -30.06
N GLU A 271 -19.20 7.05 -31.22
CA GLU A 271 -20.20 7.85 -31.93
C GLU A 271 -21.47 8.04 -31.08
N THR A 272 -21.97 6.95 -30.47
CA THR A 272 -23.19 7.02 -29.65
C THR A 272 -22.99 7.87 -28.39
N SER A 273 -21.83 7.77 -27.75
CA SER A 273 -21.52 8.56 -26.56
C SER A 273 -21.30 10.05 -26.89
N GLU A 274 -20.70 10.37 -28.05
CA GLU A 274 -20.60 11.75 -28.53
C GLU A 274 -21.97 12.38 -28.80
N ASP A 275 -22.89 11.63 -29.44
CA ASP A 275 -24.25 12.10 -29.67
C ASP A 275 -25.01 12.30 -28.36
N THR A 276 -24.82 11.40 -27.39
CA THR A 276 -25.39 11.55 -26.05
C THR A 276 -24.90 12.83 -25.38
N ILE A 277 -23.60 13.12 -25.46
CA ILE A 277 -23.03 14.34 -24.88
C ILE A 277 -23.57 15.58 -25.57
N ARG A 278 -23.72 15.59 -26.90
CA ARG A 278 -24.35 16.71 -27.62
C ARG A 278 -25.77 16.98 -27.11
N ILE A 279 -26.54 15.92 -26.87
CA ILE A 279 -27.90 16.02 -26.32
C ILE A 279 -27.87 16.57 -24.88
N VAL A 280 -26.99 16.04 -24.04
CA VAL A 280 -26.85 16.47 -22.64
C VAL A 280 -26.40 17.92 -22.55
N THR A 281 -25.37 18.33 -23.30
CA THR A 281 -24.89 19.71 -23.36
C THR A 281 -25.99 20.66 -23.79
N LYS A 282 -26.74 20.32 -24.85
CA LYS A 282 -27.87 21.15 -25.31
C LYS A 282 -28.95 21.31 -24.21
N ARG A 283 -29.27 20.24 -23.49
CA ARG A 283 -30.24 20.30 -22.37
C ARG A 283 -29.73 21.13 -21.19
N LEU A 284 -28.43 21.08 -20.90
CA LEU A 284 -27.81 21.90 -19.86
C LEU A 284 -27.85 23.39 -20.25
N GLU A 285 -27.51 23.73 -21.50
CA GLU A 285 -27.61 25.10 -22.01
C GLU A 285 -29.05 25.63 -21.93
N GLU A 286 -30.05 24.80 -22.26
CA GLU A 286 -31.47 25.14 -22.14
C GLU A 286 -31.90 25.36 -20.66
N ARG A 287 -31.37 24.57 -19.72
CA ARG A 287 -31.61 24.73 -18.28
C ARG A 287 -30.96 25.98 -17.71
N GLU A 288 -29.70 26.23 -18.04
CA GLU A 288 -29.00 27.45 -17.63
C GLU A 288 -29.77 28.69 -18.15
N PHE A 289 -30.25 28.65 -19.39
CA PHE A 289 -31.09 29.69 -19.97
C PHE A 289 -32.42 29.91 -19.22
N LEU A 290 -33.06 28.83 -18.74
CA LEU A 290 -34.27 28.91 -17.92
C LEU A 290 -33.98 29.47 -16.51
N SER A 291 -32.88 29.05 -15.89
CA SER A 291 -32.47 29.53 -14.56
C SER A 291 -32.04 31.01 -14.56
N LEU A 292 -31.40 31.48 -15.63
CA LEU A 292 -31.09 32.90 -15.86
C LEU A 292 -32.35 33.77 -16.06
N ARG A 293 -33.45 33.16 -16.48
CA ARG A 293 -34.75 33.85 -16.63
C ARG A 293 -35.50 33.94 -15.29
N GLU A 294 -35.27 33.01 -14.37
CA GLU A 294 -35.86 33.00 -13.02
C GLU A 294 -35.01 33.77 -11.99
N SER A 295 -33.69 33.84 -12.16
CA SER A 295 -32.74 34.52 -11.25
C SER A 295 -32.64 36.05 -11.46
N LYS A 296 -33.77 36.74 -11.72
CA LYS A 296 -33.85 38.21 -11.63
C LYS A 296 -34.25 38.73 -10.24
N GLY A 297 -34.28 37.87 -9.23
CA GLY A 297 -34.50 38.26 -7.84
C GLY A 297 -33.56 37.53 -6.88
N ASN A 298 -32.64 38.30 -6.29
CA ASN A 298 -31.78 37.97 -5.14
C ASN A 298 -30.65 36.94 -5.35
N CYS A 299 -29.43 37.46 -5.53
CA CYS A 299 -28.18 36.73 -5.30
C CYS A 299 -27.46 37.30 -4.07
N GLU A 300 -27.32 36.49 -3.02
CA GLU A 300 -26.26 36.63 -2.02
C GLU A 300 -25.33 35.40 -2.11
N HIS A 301 -24.03 35.68 -2.10
CA HIS A 301 -22.95 34.72 -2.27
C HIS A 301 -22.73 33.82 -1.05
N GLN A 302 -22.68 32.51 -1.25
CA GLN A 302 -21.86 31.62 -0.42
C GLN A 302 -21.16 30.56 -1.29
N THR A 303 -19.84 30.72 -1.41
CA THR A 303 -18.91 29.69 -1.86
C THR A 303 -18.36 28.98 -0.62
N THR A 304 -18.75 27.72 -0.41
CA THR A 304 -18.03 26.84 0.51
C THR A 304 -17.97 25.44 -0.09
N THR A 305 -16.75 24.96 -0.27
CA THR A 305 -16.38 23.61 -0.67
C THR A 305 -16.80 22.65 0.44
N GLN A 306 -18.04 22.17 0.36
CA GLN A 306 -18.58 21.15 1.25
C GLN A 306 -18.60 19.84 0.46
N GLU A 307 -18.01 18.78 1.01
CA GLU A 307 -18.18 17.41 0.51
C GLU A 307 -19.68 17.14 0.40
N SER A 308 -20.18 17.00 -0.83
CA SER A 308 -21.61 16.91 -1.09
C SER A 308 -22.13 15.58 -0.55
N LYS A 309 -22.76 15.60 0.62
CA LYS A 309 -23.79 14.61 0.92
C LYS A 309 -24.85 14.74 -0.18
N PHE A 310 -25.10 13.64 -0.89
CA PHE A 310 -26.15 13.57 -1.90
C PHE A 310 -27.51 13.80 -1.23
N ASP A 311 -28.08 14.99 -1.40
CA ASP A 311 -29.47 15.27 -1.00
C ASP A 311 -30.41 14.60 -2.01
N LEU A 312 -31.19 13.61 -1.55
CA LEU A 312 -32.07 12.73 -2.33
C LEU A 312 -33.56 13.13 -2.21
N GLY A 313 -33.83 14.44 -2.20
CA GLY A 313 -35.10 15.02 -1.76
C GLY A 313 -36.03 15.65 -2.81
N GLN A 314 -36.25 15.12 -4.03
CA GLN A 314 -37.41 15.50 -4.86
C GLN A 314 -37.73 14.53 -6.02
N THR A 315 -39.02 14.34 -6.32
CA THR A 315 -39.61 13.24 -7.12
C THR A 315 -39.13 13.05 -8.58
N GLY A 316 -38.33 13.96 -9.14
CA GLY A 316 -37.60 13.75 -10.41
C GLY A 316 -36.32 12.92 -10.24
N GLU A 317 -35.83 12.76 -9.02
CA GLU A 317 -34.55 12.13 -8.66
C GLU A 317 -34.62 10.60 -8.59
N LEU A 318 -35.79 9.99 -8.46
CA LEU A 318 -35.88 8.54 -8.25
C LEU A 318 -35.49 7.73 -9.51
N ASN A 319 -35.77 8.25 -10.71
CA ASN A 319 -35.25 7.67 -11.95
C ASN A 319 -33.72 7.79 -12.01
N THR A 320 -33.20 8.97 -11.68
CA THR A 320 -31.77 9.23 -11.57
C THR A 320 -31.12 8.28 -10.57
N MET A 321 -31.80 7.91 -9.49
CA MET A 321 -31.29 6.98 -8.49
C MET A 321 -31.03 5.57 -9.05
N TYR A 322 -31.91 5.04 -9.92
CA TYR A 322 -31.65 3.77 -10.61
C TYR A 322 -30.33 3.81 -11.38
N TYR A 323 -30.12 4.85 -12.20
CA TYR A 323 -28.92 4.98 -13.04
C TYR A 323 -27.68 5.25 -12.21
N THR A 324 -27.75 6.15 -11.23
CA THR A 324 -26.63 6.46 -10.33
C THR A 324 -26.21 5.22 -9.55
N MET A 325 -27.14 4.48 -8.94
CA MET A 325 -26.83 3.26 -8.18
C MET A 325 -26.22 2.17 -9.08
N ASN A 326 -26.82 1.92 -10.24
CA ASN A 326 -26.32 0.91 -11.17
C ASN A 326 -24.97 1.27 -11.78
N PHE A 327 -24.73 2.57 -12.03
CA PHE A 327 -23.44 3.07 -12.50
C PHE A 327 -22.39 2.93 -11.42
N VAL A 328 -22.63 3.42 -10.21
CA VAL A 328 -21.66 3.34 -9.09
C VAL A 328 -21.30 1.89 -8.81
N ALA A 329 -22.27 0.99 -8.74
CA ALA A 329 -22.00 -0.45 -8.56
C ALA A 329 -21.08 -1.01 -9.65
N ARG A 330 -21.31 -0.66 -10.92
CA ARG A 330 -20.50 -1.09 -12.07
C ARG A 330 -19.13 -0.46 -12.10
N ASP A 331 -19.02 0.82 -11.74
CA ASP A 331 -17.75 1.54 -11.68
C ASP A 331 -16.83 0.90 -10.63
N ARG A 332 -17.35 0.63 -9.42
CA ARG A 332 -16.57 -0.02 -8.35
C ARG A 332 -16.14 -1.44 -8.72
N VAL A 333 -17.06 -2.27 -9.20
CA VAL A 333 -16.73 -3.64 -9.66
C VAL A 333 -15.78 -3.59 -10.87
N GLY A 334 -15.93 -2.57 -11.72
CA GLY A 334 -15.13 -2.37 -12.93
C GLY A 334 -13.70 -1.98 -12.59
N SER A 335 -13.51 -1.18 -11.55
CA SER A 335 -12.18 -0.92 -10.99
C SER A 335 -11.47 -2.21 -10.60
N VAL A 336 -12.13 -3.10 -9.84
CA VAL A 336 -11.55 -4.41 -9.46
C VAL A 336 -11.19 -5.27 -10.68
N PHE A 337 -12.09 -5.30 -11.67
CA PHE A 337 -11.90 -6.03 -12.91
C PHE A 337 -10.69 -5.50 -13.71
N ILE A 338 -10.55 -4.18 -13.85
CA ILE A 338 -9.43 -3.55 -14.57
C ILE A 338 -8.10 -3.81 -13.85
N HIS A 339 -8.04 -3.68 -12.53
CA HIS A 339 -6.80 -3.95 -11.78
C HIS A 339 -6.34 -5.41 -11.94
N SER A 340 -7.29 -6.34 -12.04
CA SER A 340 -6.98 -7.74 -12.34
C SER A 340 -6.28 -7.89 -13.70
N LEU A 341 -6.72 -7.15 -14.72
CA LEU A 341 -6.10 -7.14 -16.04
C LEU A 341 -4.76 -6.39 -16.08
N ALA A 342 -4.64 -5.29 -15.34
CA ALA A 342 -3.40 -4.50 -15.26
C ALA A 342 -2.22 -5.30 -14.66
N SER A 343 -2.51 -6.33 -13.85
CA SER A 343 -1.49 -7.27 -13.38
C SER A 343 -0.87 -8.11 -14.51
N ILE A 344 -1.59 -8.28 -15.63
CA ILE A 344 -1.24 -9.14 -16.76
C ILE A 344 -0.68 -8.34 -17.94
N HIS A 345 -1.23 -7.16 -18.22
CA HIS A 345 -0.82 -6.28 -19.31
C HIS A 345 -0.29 -4.97 -18.74
N PRO A 346 0.94 -4.53 -19.11
CA PRO A 346 1.40 -3.19 -18.76
C PRO A 346 0.52 -2.15 -19.48
N GLY A 347 0.09 -1.10 -18.78
CA GLY A 347 -0.78 -0.08 -19.35
C GLY A 347 -0.21 0.57 -20.60
N LEU A 348 -1.08 1.21 -21.39
CA LEU A 348 -0.75 1.92 -22.64
C LEU A 348 0.41 2.91 -22.53
N THR A 349 0.57 3.52 -21.36
CA THR A 349 1.59 4.52 -21.06
C THR A 349 2.83 3.93 -20.37
N SER A 350 2.81 2.64 -20.07
CA SER A 350 3.90 1.95 -19.39
C SER A 350 5.08 1.74 -20.35
N MET A 351 6.29 2.05 -19.87
CA MET A 351 7.52 1.76 -20.60
C MET A 351 8.03 0.33 -20.38
N LYS A 352 7.30 -0.51 -19.63
CA LYS A 352 7.73 -1.86 -19.28
C LYS A 352 7.32 -2.88 -20.34
N ASP A 353 8.21 -3.83 -20.60
CA ASP A 353 7.94 -4.93 -21.51
C ASP A 353 7.00 -5.99 -20.87
N ALA A 354 6.43 -6.85 -21.73
CA ALA A 354 5.48 -7.88 -21.31
C ALA A 354 6.10 -8.96 -20.40
N ASP A 355 7.42 -9.13 -20.44
CA ASP A 355 8.20 -10.07 -19.64
C ASP A 355 8.81 -9.44 -18.38
N ASP A 356 8.73 -8.11 -18.21
CA ASP A 356 9.14 -7.41 -16.99
C ASP A 356 7.99 -7.41 -15.96
N ILE A 357 7.85 -8.51 -15.22
CA ILE A 357 6.80 -8.66 -14.20
C ILE A 357 7.42 -8.58 -12.82
N HIS A 358 6.90 -7.64 -12.05
CA HIS A 358 7.15 -7.53 -10.62
C HIS A 358 5.90 -7.05 -9.92
N ALA A 359 5.40 -7.79 -8.96
CA ALA A 359 4.31 -7.33 -8.09
C ALA A 359 4.56 -7.84 -6.67
N SER A 360 4.30 -7.00 -5.67
CA SER A 360 4.61 -7.35 -4.29
C SER A 360 3.60 -6.75 -3.32
N THR A 361 3.05 -7.60 -2.44
CA THR A 361 2.24 -7.18 -1.30
C THR A 361 2.97 -7.48 -0.01
N LEU A 362 3.10 -6.46 0.83
CA LEU A 362 3.70 -6.53 2.16
C LEU A 362 2.69 -6.07 3.21
N VAL A 363 2.39 -6.94 4.16
CA VAL A 363 1.62 -6.64 5.36
C VAL A 363 2.56 -6.68 6.56
N TYR A 364 2.67 -5.55 7.26
CA TYR A 364 3.58 -5.40 8.38
C TYR A 364 2.97 -4.52 9.47
N ALA A 365 3.55 -4.53 10.67
CA ALA A 365 3.11 -3.68 11.77
C ALA A 365 4.05 -2.47 11.91
N THR A 366 3.47 -1.28 12.05
CA THR A 366 4.21 -0.02 12.24
C THR A 366 3.72 0.77 13.46
N GLY A 367 4.47 1.79 13.87
CA GLY A 367 4.17 2.63 15.03
C GLY A 367 4.41 1.94 16.37
N LEU A 368 4.11 2.65 17.47
CA LEU A 368 4.21 2.10 18.82
C LEU A 368 3.00 1.20 19.13
N GLU A 369 1.83 1.55 18.59
CA GLU A 369 0.60 0.78 18.73
C GLU A 369 0.54 -0.49 17.87
N ARG A 370 1.55 -0.73 17.02
CA ARG A 370 1.62 -1.88 16.10
C ARG A 370 0.43 -1.94 15.14
N THR A 371 0.12 -0.81 14.53
CA THR A 371 -0.92 -0.72 13.49
C THR A 371 -0.50 -1.58 12.29
N THR A 372 -1.39 -2.49 11.87
CA THR A 372 -1.15 -3.32 10.69
C THR A 372 -1.39 -2.49 9.43
N VAL A 373 -0.42 -2.51 8.52
CA VAL A 373 -0.41 -1.74 7.28
C VAL A 373 -0.26 -2.70 6.11
N VAL A 374 -1.01 -2.46 5.04
CA VAL A 374 -0.83 -3.12 3.75
C VAL A 374 -0.12 -2.16 2.81
N LEU A 375 0.96 -2.62 2.20
CA LEU A 375 1.74 -1.94 1.17
C LEU A 375 1.75 -2.82 -0.08
N HIS A 376 1.42 -2.26 -1.23
CA HIS A 376 1.41 -2.98 -2.50
C HIS A 376 2.21 -2.22 -3.55
N GLU A 377 3.10 -2.93 -4.23
CA GLU A 377 3.76 -2.50 -5.46
C GLU A 377 3.13 -3.29 -6.61
N ASP A 378 2.56 -2.59 -7.57
CA ASP A 378 1.97 -3.21 -8.74
C ASP A 378 3.01 -3.46 -9.85
N ARG A 379 2.53 -4.03 -10.96
CA ARG A 379 3.37 -4.29 -12.13
C ARG A 379 3.97 -3.03 -12.74
N GLU A 380 3.27 -1.90 -12.70
CA GLU A 380 3.73 -0.63 -13.28
C GLU A 380 4.76 0.06 -12.37
N GLY A 381 4.88 -0.39 -11.11
CA GLY A 381 5.69 0.24 -10.08
C GLY A 381 4.94 1.37 -9.39
N GLU A 382 3.61 1.43 -9.52
CA GLU A 382 2.76 2.22 -8.64
C GLU A 382 2.76 1.57 -7.25
N VAL A 383 2.69 2.40 -6.21
CA VAL A 383 2.73 1.95 -4.83
C VAL A 383 1.51 2.46 -4.10
N ASP A 384 0.72 1.56 -3.53
CA ASP A 384 -0.43 1.90 -2.69
C ASP A 384 -0.17 1.47 -1.24
N VAL A 385 -0.58 2.29 -0.27
CA VAL A 385 -0.49 1.96 1.14
C VAL A 385 -1.76 2.30 1.89
N SER A 386 -2.18 1.43 2.81
CA SER A 386 -3.30 1.70 3.69
C SER A 386 -3.16 1.07 5.08
N PRO A 387 -3.41 1.84 6.15
CA PRO A 387 -3.57 1.36 7.52
C PRO A 387 -5.04 1.05 7.88
N ASP A 388 -6.00 1.25 6.97
CA ASP A 388 -7.42 1.00 7.23
C ASP A 388 -7.64 -0.50 7.50
N LEU A 389 -8.18 -0.79 8.69
CA LEU A 389 -8.46 -2.16 9.11
C LEU A 389 -9.42 -2.88 8.16
N SER A 390 -10.35 -2.17 7.52
CA SER A 390 -11.26 -2.75 6.53
C SER A 390 -10.51 -3.23 5.30
N VAL A 391 -9.58 -2.41 4.80
CA VAL A 391 -8.65 -2.75 3.71
C VAL A 391 -7.74 -3.91 4.10
N VAL A 392 -7.12 -3.87 5.28
CA VAL A 392 -6.25 -4.94 5.80
C VAL A 392 -6.99 -6.28 5.83
N ARG A 393 -8.25 -6.28 6.27
CA ARG A 393 -9.06 -7.50 6.35
C ARG A 393 -9.39 -8.10 4.99
N ARG A 394 -9.68 -7.26 3.99
CA ARG A 394 -9.94 -7.75 2.62
C ARG A 394 -8.66 -8.20 1.92
N CYS A 395 -7.56 -7.50 2.16
CA CYS A 395 -6.23 -7.93 1.71
C CYS A 395 -5.90 -9.34 2.25
N HIS A 396 -6.20 -9.60 3.53
CA HIS A 396 -6.04 -10.94 4.11
C HIS A 396 -6.81 -12.02 3.31
N VAL A 397 -8.03 -11.74 2.83
CA VAL A 397 -8.82 -12.68 2.00
C VAL A 397 -8.13 -12.95 0.66
N ALA A 398 -7.56 -11.93 0.01
CA ALA A 398 -6.80 -12.10 -1.24
C ALA A 398 -5.56 -12.98 -1.00
N LEU A 399 -4.77 -12.67 0.02
CA LEU A 399 -3.55 -13.41 0.32
C LEU A 399 -3.83 -14.86 0.76
N ALA A 400 -4.93 -15.07 1.47
CA ALA A 400 -5.45 -16.40 1.78
C ALA A 400 -5.78 -17.21 0.53
N THR A 401 -6.41 -16.57 -0.46
CA THR A 401 -6.72 -17.17 -1.77
C THR A 401 -5.44 -17.55 -2.50
N ILE A 402 -4.41 -16.70 -2.49
CA ILE A 402 -3.09 -17.00 -3.05
C ILE A 402 -2.46 -18.21 -2.35
N ALA A 403 -2.55 -18.30 -1.02
CA ALA A 403 -2.01 -19.41 -0.26
C ALA A 403 -2.68 -20.76 -0.64
N LYS A 404 -4.01 -20.77 -0.79
CA LYS A 404 -4.77 -21.92 -1.32
C LYS A 404 -4.29 -22.29 -2.74
N SER A 405 -4.14 -21.29 -3.63
CA SER A 405 -3.68 -21.52 -5.00
C SER A 405 -2.27 -22.12 -5.03
N LEU A 406 -1.36 -21.63 -4.20
CA LEU A 406 0.01 -22.15 -4.09
C LEU A 406 0.05 -23.61 -3.63
N GLN A 407 -0.84 -24.01 -2.71
CA GLN A 407 -0.95 -25.40 -2.29
C GLN A 407 -1.37 -26.31 -3.45
N HIS A 408 -2.30 -25.86 -4.29
CA HIS A 408 -2.74 -26.61 -5.46
C HIS A 408 -1.62 -26.74 -6.50
N VAL A 409 -0.92 -25.64 -6.82
CA VAL A 409 0.26 -25.65 -7.72
C VAL A 409 1.32 -26.61 -7.21
N ARG A 410 1.61 -26.59 -5.90
CA ARG A 410 2.57 -27.51 -5.27
C ARG A 410 2.14 -28.96 -5.40
N THR A 411 0.88 -29.27 -5.08
CA THR A 411 0.34 -30.63 -5.14
C THR A 411 0.40 -31.18 -6.55
N ARG A 412 0.03 -30.36 -7.55
CA ARG A 412 0.11 -30.70 -8.96
C ARG A 412 1.54 -30.94 -9.43
N THR A 413 2.49 -30.10 -8.98
CA THR A 413 3.91 -30.25 -9.29
C THR A 413 4.48 -31.54 -8.71
N LEU A 414 4.11 -31.87 -7.47
CA LEU A 414 4.53 -33.12 -6.82
C LEU A 414 3.96 -34.37 -7.52
N GLN A 415 2.70 -34.32 -7.96
CA GLN A 415 2.07 -35.42 -8.70
C GLN A 415 2.65 -35.62 -10.10
N GLN A 416 3.12 -34.54 -10.74
CA GLN A 416 3.71 -34.60 -12.09
C GLN A 416 5.18 -35.02 -12.11
N ARG A 417 5.89 -35.00 -10.97
CA ARG A 417 7.24 -35.59 -10.84
C ARG A 417 7.14 -37.12 -10.97
N LYS A 418 7.24 -37.65 -12.20
CA LYS A 418 7.63 -39.06 -12.41
C LYS A 418 9.03 -39.26 -11.80
N PRO A 419 9.31 -40.41 -11.14
CA PRO A 419 10.66 -40.70 -10.66
C PRO A 419 11.64 -40.62 -11.84
N PRO A 420 12.82 -40.01 -11.67
CA PRO A 420 13.78 -39.88 -12.74
C PRO A 420 14.14 -41.28 -13.26
N THR A 421 13.73 -41.60 -14.49
CA THR A 421 14.22 -42.77 -15.20
C THR A 421 15.73 -42.58 -15.41
N ALA A 422 16.53 -43.62 -15.22
CA ALA A 422 18.00 -43.56 -15.27
C ALA A 422 18.60 -42.95 -16.57
N GLU A 423 17.81 -42.87 -17.65
CA GLU A 423 18.19 -42.17 -18.89
C GLU A 423 18.18 -40.62 -18.78
N ASN A 424 17.32 -40.04 -17.94
CA ASN A 424 17.20 -38.58 -17.80
C ASN A 424 18.34 -37.94 -16.97
N LEU A 425 19.12 -38.75 -16.27
CA LEU A 425 20.27 -38.30 -15.46
C LEU A 425 21.53 -37.98 -16.28
N LYS A 426 21.52 -38.26 -17.60
CA LYS A 426 22.68 -38.01 -18.48
C LYS A 426 22.50 -36.87 -19.48
N THR A 427 21.30 -36.31 -19.60
CA THR A 427 21.05 -35.11 -20.40
C THR A 427 21.20 -33.90 -19.50
N GLU A 428 22.35 -33.21 -19.58
CA GLU A 428 22.46 -31.83 -19.09
C GLU A 428 21.27 -31.01 -19.61
N PRO A 429 20.70 -30.11 -18.80
CA PRO A 429 19.64 -29.23 -19.24
C PRO A 429 20.18 -28.44 -20.44
N LYS A 430 19.69 -28.76 -21.64
CA LYS A 430 19.90 -27.88 -22.79
C LYS A 430 19.38 -26.51 -22.36
N ASN A 431 20.28 -25.54 -22.27
CA ASN A 431 19.94 -24.13 -22.13
C ASN A 431 19.04 -23.76 -23.32
N VAL A 432 17.73 -23.90 -23.17
CA VAL A 432 16.75 -23.41 -24.15
C VAL A 432 16.72 -21.90 -23.93
N PRO A 433 17.24 -21.10 -24.87
CA PRO A 433 17.55 -19.69 -24.66
C PRO A 433 16.33 -18.78 -24.38
N ASP A 434 15.10 -19.29 -24.47
CA ASP A 434 13.86 -18.50 -24.39
C ASP A 434 12.97 -18.79 -23.16
N THR A 435 13.42 -19.64 -22.23
CA THR A 435 12.61 -19.99 -21.04
C THR A 435 12.71 -18.86 -20.01
N GLU A 436 11.57 -18.30 -19.61
CA GLU A 436 11.49 -17.28 -18.55
C GLU A 436 11.25 -17.97 -17.20
N GLU A 437 12.06 -17.66 -16.20
CA GLU A 437 11.81 -18.17 -14.86
C GLU A 437 10.92 -17.19 -14.09
N VAL A 438 9.70 -17.62 -13.79
CA VAL A 438 8.77 -16.89 -12.91
C VAL A 438 8.82 -17.50 -11.51
N VAL A 439 9.22 -16.68 -10.54
CA VAL A 439 9.35 -17.10 -9.14
C VAL A 439 8.33 -16.35 -8.30
N MET A 440 7.54 -17.11 -7.54
CA MET A 440 6.72 -16.60 -6.45
C MET A 440 7.49 -16.78 -5.14
N SER A 441 7.63 -15.72 -4.35
CA SER A 441 8.10 -15.81 -2.98
C SER A 441 7.04 -15.34 -2.00
N TRP A 442 6.91 -16.02 -0.88
CA TRP A 442 5.93 -15.65 0.14
C TRP A 442 6.42 -15.96 1.55
N GLY A 443 5.84 -15.29 2.53
CA GLY A 443 6.05 -15.56 3.94
C GLY A 443 4.85 -15.08 4.73
N TRP A 444 4.41 -15.87 5.71
CA TRP A 444 3.26 -15.55 6.56
C TRP A 444 3.62 -15.78 8.03
N THR A 445 3.12 -14.92 8.93
CA THR A 445 3.13 -15.15 10.39
C THR A 445 1.88 -14.55 11.02
N MET A 446 1.25 -15.31 11.93
CA MET A 446 0.11 -14.82 12.73
C MET A 446 0.55 -14.10 14.00
N ASP A 447 1.80 -14.27 14.45
CA ASP A 447 2.33 -13.48 15.57
C ASP A 447 3.27 -12.41 15.03
N SER A 448 2.81 -11.15 15.10
CA SER A 448 3.60 -9.94 14.82
C SER A 448 4.90 -9.83 15.64
N ARG A 449 5.06 -10.61 16.72
CA ARG A 449 6.30 -10.67 17.53
C ARG A 449 7.36 -11.58 16.93
N ILE A 450 6.99 -12.52 16.06
CA ILE A 450 7.93 -13.48 15.47
C ILE A 450 8.55 -12.84 14.22
N ARG A 451 9.83 -12.47 14.30
CA ARG A 451 10.60 -11.88 13.18
C ARG A 451 10.80 -12.86 12.03
N ASN A 452 10.93 -14.16 12.32
CA ASN A 452 11.28 -15.17 11.32
C ASN A 452 10.02 -15.85 10.79
N SER A 453 9.31 -15.14 9.95
CA SER A 453 8.40 -15.76 9.01
C SER A 453 9.27 -16.41 7.92
N GLN A 454 9.39 -17.74 7.94
CA GLN A 454 10.12 -18.49 6.92
C GLN A 454 9.65 -18.01 5.55
N GLN A 455 10.60 -17.53 4.74
CA GLN A 455 10.33 -17.11 3.37
C GLN A 455 10.45 -18.35 2.49
N TYR A 456 9.40 -18.61 1.74
CA TYR A 456 9.33 -19.67 0.76
C TYR A 456 9.48 -19.06 -0.63
N SER A 457 10.05 -19.82 -1.53
CA SER A 457 10.04 -19.54 -2.96
C SER A 457 9.55 -20.78 -3.71
N LEU A 458 8.82 -20.55 -4.79
CA LEU A 458 8.31 -21.57 -5.68
C LEU A 458 8.45 -21.05 -7.10
N ARG A 459 9.14 -21.82 -7.94
CA ARG A 459 9.12 -21.62 -9.38
C ARG A 459 7.75 -22.03 -9.91
N LEU A 460 7.14 -21.19 -10.74
CA LEU A 460 5.86 -21.45 -11.38
C LEU A 460 6.12 -22.10 -12.74
N PRO A 461 5.85 -23.40 -12.92
CA PRO A 461 6.27 -24.13 -14.13
C PRO A 461 5.35 -23.89 -15.33
N LYS A 462 4.13 -23.41 -15.12
CA LYS A 462 3.13 -23.22 -16.19
C LYS A 462 2.56 -21.82 -16.19
N MET A 463 2.22 -21.32 -17.37
CA MET A 463 1.57 -20.01 -17.52
C MET A 463 0.24 -19.94 -16.75
N VAL A 464 -0.52 -21.03 -16.71
CA VAL A 464 -1.73 -21.16 -15.89
C VAL A 464 -1.49 -20.76 -14.43
N ASP A 465 -0.39 -21.21 -13.84
CA ASP A 465 -0.08 -20.95 -12.44
C ASP A 465 0.30 -19.47 -12.25
N VAL A 466 1.03 -18.89 -13.21
CA VAL A 466 1.41 -17.47 -13.23
C VAL A 466 0.18 -16.56 -13.26
N VAL A 467 -0.73 -16.76 -14.21
CA VAL A 467 -1.94 -15.93 -14.34
C VAL A 467 -2.81 -16.05 -13.09
N SER A 468 -2.98 -17.29 -12.60
CA SER A 468 -3.80 -17.56 -11.43
C SER A 468 -3.28 -16.85 -10.18
N ILE A 469 -1.97 -16.69 -10.04
CA ILE A 469 -1.38 -15.99 -8.89
C ILE A 469 -1.38 -14.48 -9.08
N LEU A 470 -1.04 -13.96 -10.27
CA LEU A 470 -0.99 -12.52 -10.55
C LEU A 470 -2.34 -11.83 -10.33
N VAL A 471 -3.43 -12.43 -10.82
CA VAL A 471 -4.78 -11.87 -10.64
C VAL A 471 -5.15 -11.80 -9.17
N HIS A 472 -4.96 -12.87 -8.39
CA HIS A 472 -5.25 -12.83 -6.95
C HIS A 472 -4.31 -11.90 -6.18
N LEU A 473 -3.05 -11.76 -6.61
CA LEU A 473 -2.11 -10.80 -6.01
C LEU A 473 -2.56 -9.35 -6.22
N SER A 474 -3.07 -9.02 -7.41
CA SER A 474 -3.64 -7.69 -7.67
C SER A 474 -4.83 -7.36 -6.77
N MET A 475 -5.63 -8.37 -6.41
CA MET A 475 -6.76 -8.23 -5.48
C MET A 475 -6.34 -7.90 -4.05
N SER A 476 -5.06 -8.08 -3.71
CA SER A 476 -4.51 -7.69 -2.41
C SER A 476 -4.05 -6.22 -2.34
N SER A 477 -4.18 -5.46 -3.44
CA SER A 477 -3.89 -4.02 -3.46
C SER A 477 -4.82 -3.24 -2.51
N PRO A 478 -4.30 -2.28 -1.71
CA PRO A 478 -5.10 -1.34 -0.95
C PRO A 478 -6.14 -0.57 -1.77
N LYS A 479 -5.81 -0.23 -3.03
CA LYS A 479 -6.74 0.49 -3.91
C LYS A 479 -7.93 -0.37 -4.27
N VAL A 480 -7.66 -1.59 -4.72
CA VAL A 480 -8.69 -2.57 -5.08
C VAL A 480 -9.58 -2.86 -3.86
N THR A 481 -8.98 -3.17 -2.72
CA THR A 481 -9.73 -3.45 -1.49
C THR A 481 -10.50 -2.24 -0.94
N SER A 482 -10.01 -1.02 -1.14
CA SER A 482 -10.74 0.22 -0.81
C SER A 482 -11.96 0.43 -1.71
N ASP A 483 -11.83 0.21 -3.02
CA ASP A 483 -12.96 0.26 -3.94
C ASP A 483 -14.00 -0.82 -3.62
N MET A 484 -13.58 -1.98 -3.10
CA MET A 484 -14.49 -3.00 -2.56
C MET A 484 -15.20 -2.54 -1.29
N CYS A 485 -14.49 -1.90 -0.35
CA CYS A 485 -15.11 -1.32 0.83
C CYS A 485 -16.19 -0.32 0.43
N ARG A 486 -15.89 0.57 -0.53
CA ARG A 486 -16.85 1.54 -1.07
C ARG A 486 -18.04 0.86 -1.73
N TYR A 487 -17.82 -0.12 -2.60
CA TYR A 487 -18.91 -0.90 -3.21
C TYR A 487 -19.89 -1.45 -2.18
N ILE A 488 -19.37 -1.98 -1.07
CA ILE A 488 -20.20 -2.59 -0.02
C ILE A 488 -20.94 -1.53 0.78
N SER A 489 -20.28 -0.41 1.10
CA SER A 489 -20.92 0.73 1.75
C SER A 489 -22.02 1.33 0.86
N ASP A 490 -21.69 1.66 -0.38
CA ASP A 490 -22.61 2.23 -1.38
C ASP A 490 -23.82 1.31 -1.57
N LEU A 491 -23.60 -0.01 -1.63
CA LEU A 491 -24.70 -0.97 -1.75
C LEU A 491 -25.56 -1.10 -0.49
N SER A 492 -24.96 -1.02 0.70
CA SER A 492 -25.71 -1.07 1.96
C SER A 492 -26.69 0.08 2.06
N GLU A 493 -26.25 1.30 1.73
CA GLU A 493 -27.11 2.49 1.65
C GLU A 493 -28.18 2.33 0.56
N SER A 494 -27.79 1.78 -0.59
CA SER A 494 -28.72 1.59 -1.70
C SER A 494 -29.82 0.56 -1.42
N THR A 495 -29.53 -0.45 -0.59
CA THR A 495 -30.48 -1.52 -0.27
C THR A 495 -31.56 -1.02 0.67
N GLU A 496 -31.21 -0.13 1.61
CA GLU A 496 -32.18 0.55 2.49
C GLU A 496 -33.21 1.37 1.69
N LEU A 497 -32.83 1.88 0.52
CA LEU A 497 -33.71 2.66 -0.35
C LEU A 497 -34.61 1.79 -1.26
N LEU A 498 -34.16 0.59 -1.59
CA LEU A 498 -34.87 -0.33 -2.48
C LEU A 498 -35.93 -1.15 -1.75
N ASP A 499 -35.71 -1.50 -0.47
CA ASP A 499 -36.58 -2.44 0.24
C ASP A 499 -37.05 -1.88 1.59
N LYS A 500 -38.37 -1.78 1.77
CA LYS A 500 -39.00 -1.28 3.00
C LYS A 500 -39.12 -2.35 4.08
N GLU A 501 -39.04 -3.63 3.72
CA GLU A 501 -39.14 -4.76 4.65
C GLU A 501 -37.77 -5.22 5.16
N PHE A 502 -36.71 -4.45 4.89
CA PHE A 502 -35.35 -4.88 5.20
C PHE A 502 -35.11 -4.97 6.71
N VAL A 503 -35.06 -6.21 7.21
CA VAL A 503 -34.46 -6.53 8.50
C VAL A 503 -32.99 -6.14 8.41
N HIS A 504 -32.49 -5.30 9.32
CA HIS A 504 -31.09 -4.90 9.39
C HIS A 504 -30.16 -6.12 9.49
N HIS A 505 -29.79 -6.70 8.36
CA HIS A 505 -28.66 -7.62 8.30
C HIS A 505 -27.42 -6.75 8.32
N GLU A 506 -26.79 -6.60 9.49
CA GLU A 506 -25.50 -5.92 9.59
C GLU A 506 -24.56 -6.50 8.51
N PRO A 507 -23.92 -5.65 7.68
CA PRO A 507 -22.94 -6.12 6.72
C PRO A 507 -21.89 -6.92 7.48
N TRP A 508 -21.56 -8.10 6.97
CA TRP A 508 -20.63 -9.01 7.65
C TRP A 508 -19.32 -8.28 7.92
N LYS A 509 -18.99 -8.15 9.21
CA LYS A 509 -17.66 -7.73 9.62
C LYS A 509 -16.81 -9.00 9.53
N PRO A 510 -15.72 -8.98 8.75
CA PRO A 510 -14.78 -10.08 8.79
C PRO A 510 -14.44 -10.39 10.24
N GLY A 511 -14.41 -11.68 10.59
CA GLY A 511 -14.05 -12.14 11.93
C GLY A 511 -12.80 -11.40 12.41
N LYS A 512 -12.65 -11.21 13.73
CA LYS A 512 -11.56 -10.42 14.30
C LYS A 512 -10.20 -10.96 13.83
N ILE A 513 -9.65 -10.37 12.75
CA ILE A 513 -8.35 -10.75 12.22
C ILE A 513 -7.32 -10.24 13.20
N GLU A 514 -6.56 -11.16 13.79
CA GLU A 514 -5.43 -10.83 14.64
C GLU A 514 -4.33 -10.15 13.83
N ASN A 515 -3.44 -9.41 14.49
CA ASN A 515 -2.32 -8.74 13.82
C ASN A 515 -1.42 -9.79 13.15
N PHE A 516 -1.47 -9.88 11.82
CA PHE A 516 -0.65 -10.78 11.01
C PHE A 516 0.40 -9.98 10.23
N GLN A 517 1.45 -10.68 9.80
CA GLN A 517 2.39 -10.16 8.82
C GLN A 517 2.48 -11.14 7.66
N ALA A 518 2.52 -10.58 6.45
CA ALA A 518 2.56 -11.36 5.23
C ALA A 518 3.42 -10.66 4.19
N LYS A 519 4.05 -11.45 3.33
CA LYS A 519 4.76 -10.99 2.16
C LYS A 519 4.43 -11.94 1.03
N CYS A 520 4.05 -11.40 -0.12
CA CYS A 520 3.77 -12.15 -1.33
C CYS A 520 4.35 -11.38 -2.51
N THR A 521 5.20 -12.01 -3.30
CA THR A 521 5.95 -11.36 -4.37
C THR A 521 6.04 -12.28 -5.57
N VAL A 522 5.67 -11.79 -6.75
CA VAL A 522 5.94 -12.45 -8.04
C VAL A 522 7.00 -11.64 -8.79
N SER A 523 8.00 -12.32 -9.33
CA SER A 523 9.03 -11.70 -10.18
C SER A 523 9.46 -12.61 -11.33
N THR A 524 9.71 -12.02 -12.50
CA THR A 524 10.36 -12.71 -13.64
C THR A 524 11.87 -12.61 -13.58
N SER A 525 12.54 -13.52 -14.27
CA SER A 525 14.00 -13.53 -14.38
C SER A 525 14.53 -12.30 -15.12
N THR A 526 13.80 -11.78 -16.12
CA THR A 526 14.13 -10.50 -16.78
C THR A 526 14.12 -9.34 -15.79
N TRP A 527 13.09 -9.22 -14.94
CA TRP A 527 13.05 -8.16 -13.91
C TRP A 527 14.24 -8.28 -12.95
N VAL A 528 14.53 -9.50 -12.48
CA VAL A 528 15.65 -9.76 -11.57
C VAL A 528 16.98 -9.37 -12.22
N ALA A 529 17.20 -9.76 -13.47
CA ALA A 529 18.42 -9.44 -14.23
C ALA A 529 18.58 -7.92 -14.44
N ASP A 530 17.51 -7.23 -14.82
CA ASP A 530 17.52 -5.77 -14.98
C ASP A 530 17.76 -5.05 -13.66
N ARG A 531 17.21 -5.57 -12.56
CA ARG A 531 17.49 -5.04 -11.22
C ARG A 531 18.95 -5.25 -10.81
N GLN A 532 19.53 -6.41 -11.12
CA GLN A 532 20.95 -6.68 -10.87
C GLN A 532 21.86 -5.75 -11.67
N ARG A 533 21.53 -5.50 -12.94
CA ARG A 533 22.26 -4.51 -13.78
C ARG A 533 22.21 -3.11 -13.18
N LEU A 534 21.03 -2.67 -12.75
CA LEU A 534 20.86 -1.37 -12.08
C LEU A 534 21.67 -1.29 -10.78
N ARG A 535 21.74 -2.38 -10.02
CA ARG A 535 22.49 -2.44 -8.76
C ARG A 535 24.00 -2.44 -8.97
N ASN A 536 24.49 -3.05 -10.05
CA ASN A 536 25.91 -3.05 -10.40
C ASN A 536 26.37 -1.68 -10.91
N SER A 537 25.44 -0.84 -11.40
CA SER A 537 25.75 0.57 -11.63
C SER A 537 25.95 1.25 -10.27
N GLN A 538 27.16 1.78 -10.01
CA GLN A 538 27.54 2.45 -8.75
C GLN A 538 26.61 3.60 -8.30
N ARG A 539 25.65 4.02 -9.13
CA ARG A 539 24.79 5.18 -8.91
C ARG A 539 23.56 4.93 -8.01
N ARG A 540 23.23 3.70 -7.60
CA ARG A 540 21.94 3.39 -6.91
C ARG A 540 22.04 2.41 -5.73
N THR A 541 23.03 2.56 -4.86
CA THR A 541 23.13 1.78 -3.61
C THR A 541 22.19 2.27 -2.49
N ASP A 542 21.49 3.38 -2.71
CA ASP A 542 20.63 4.06 -1.74
C ASP A 542 19.18 3.55 -1.73
N CYS A 543 18.82 2.62 -2.61
CA CYS A 543 17.47 2.08 -2.70
C CYS A 543 17.42 0.55 -2.72
N THR A 544 16.36 0.00 -2.10
CA THR A 544 16.03 -1.42 -2.15
C THR A 544 14.66 -1.62 -2.79
N PRO A 545 14.45 -2.70 -3.57
CA PRO A 545 13.09 -3.04 -4.02
C PRO A 545 12.22 -3.35 -2.80
N LEU A 546 10.90 -3.18 -2.91
CA LEU A 546 9.99 -3.44 -1.79
C LEU A 546 10.03 -4.91 -1.33
N THR A 547 10.48 -5.81 -2.22
CA THR A 547 10.72 -7.22 -1.92
C THR A 547 11.89 -7.45 -0.98
N GLU A 548 12.91 -6.60 -0.98
CA GLU A 548 14.02 -6.65 -0.02
C GLU A 548 13.82 -5.65 1.13
N SER A 549 12.60 -5.13 1.29
CA SER A 549 12.31 -4.03 2.20
C SER A 549 12.59 -4.38 3.67
N PRO A 550 13.27 -3.47 4.43
CA PRO A 550 13.35 -3.53 5.88
C PRO A 550 12.01 -3.59 6.58
N LEU A 551 10.93 -3.08 5.98
CA LEU A 551 9.66 -2.77 6.66
C LEU A 551 9.02 -4.01 7.30
N ARG A 552 9.28 -5.20 6.77
CA ARG A 552 8.84 -6.46 7.36
C ARG A 552 9.45 -6.68 8.75
N ASN A 553 10.71 -6.27 8.92
CA ASN A 553 11.40 -6.32 10.19
C ASN A 553 11.10 -5.05 10.97
N ARG A 554 10.76 -5.17 12.25
CA ARG A 554 10.52 -3.99 13.09
C ARG A 554 11.77 -3.10 13.13
N ILE A 555 11.65 -1.92 12.54
CA ILE A 555 12.71 -0.91 12.49
C ILE A 555 12.69 -0.16 13.83
N ARG A 556 13.84 -0.11 14.50
CA ARG A 556 13.99 0.73 15.70
C ARG A 556 14.27 2.16 15.26
N ALA A 557 13.54 3.12 15.81
CA ALA A 557 13.88 4.53 15.64
C ALA A 557 15.35 4.79 16.05
N GLY A 558 16.05 5.59 15.26
CA GLY A 558 17.48 5.86 15.46
C GLY A 558 18.44 4.83 14.82
N THR A 559 17.95 3.72 14.26
CA THR A 559 18.79 2.78 13.50
C THR A 559 19.50 3.50 12.35
N VAL A 560 20.79 3.26 12.18
CA VAL A 560 21.60 3.79 11.07
C VAL A 560 21.46 2.84 9.90
N PHE A 561 21.01 3.35 8.74
CA PHE A 561 20.96 2.55 7.52
C PHE A 561 22.27 2.68 6.73
N GLY A 562 22.59 1.71 5.86
CA GLY A 562 23.83 1.78 5.07
C GLY A 562 24.20 0.49 4.35
N SER A 563 25.35 0.52 3.67
CA SER A 563 25.91 -0.63 2.96
C SER A 563 26.16 -1.82 3.90
N GLU A 564 26.59 -1.57 5.13
CA GLU A 564 26.76 -2.61 6.14
C GLU A 564 25.43 -3.20 6.61
N TRP A 565 24.39 -2.38 6.79
CA TRP A 565 23.08 -2.86 7.19
C TRP A 565 22.46 -3.75 6.10
N THR A 566 22.55 -3.33 4.84
CA THR A 566 22.09 -4.13 3.68
C THR A 566 22.92 -5.40 3.49
N ALA A 567 24.25 -5.36 3.71
CA ALA A 567 25.11 -6.54 3.67
C ALA A 567 24.83 -7.52 4.83
N ARG A 568 24.55 -7.00 6.04
CA ARG A 568 24.27 -7.80 7.23
C ARG A 568 22.93 -8.52 7.12
N ASN A 569 21.88 -7.84 6.66
CA ASN A 569 20.59 -8.49 6.42
C ASN A 569 20.70 -9.60 5.37
N ARG A 570 21.49 -9.41 4.29
CA ARG A 570 21.70 -10.48 3.30
C ARG A 570 22.43 -11.71 3.83
N ARG A 571 23.40 -11.53 4.74
CA ARG A 571 24.13 -12.67 5.33
C ARG A 571 23.29 -13.45 6.35
N HIS A 572 22.32 -12.79 7.00
CA HIS A 572 21.46 -13.44 7.98
C HIS A 572 20.44 -14.41 7.36
N ASP A 573 20.15 -14.32 6.07
CA ASP A 573 19.25 -15.27 5.37
C ASP A 573 19.87 -16.65 5.11
N LEU A 574 21.20 -16.80 5.24
CA LEU A 574 21.92 -18.01 4.78
C LEU A 574 22.60 -18.85 5.88
N HIS A 575 22.89 -18.34 7.08
CA HIS A 575 23.63 -19.17 8.06
C HIS A 575 23.43 -18.96 9.57
N ASP A 576 22.70 -17.93 10.04
CA ASP A 576 22.59 -17.73 11.51
C ASP A 576 21.27 -17.03 11.92
N ALA A 577 20.19 -17.79 11.94
CA ALA A 577 18.85 -17.34 12.33
C ALA A 577 18.65 -17.28 13.86
N ASN A 578 19.48 -17.99 14.64
CA ASN A 578 19.29 -18.14 16.09
C ASN A 578 19.93 -17.01 16.90
N LEU A 579 21.11 -16.49 16.51
CA LEU A 579 21.79 -15.39 17.21
C LEU A 579 21.11 -14.03 17.00
N SER A 580 20.55 -13.80 15.82
CA SER A 580 19.79 -12.57 15.49
C SER A 580 18.46 -12.47 16.25
N GLN A 581 17.87 -13.62 16.62
CA GLN A 581 16.62 -13.69 17.40
C GLN A 581 16.78 -13.09 18.80
N TYR A 582 17.87 -13.38 19.50
CA TYR A 582 18.10 -12.89 20.88
C TYR A 582 18.32 -11.38 20.93
N GLN A 583 19.18 -10.84 20.06
CA GLN A 583 19.41 -9.39 19.99
C GLN A 583 18.15 -8.63 19.55
N GLY A 584 17.35 -9.22 18.65
CA GLY A 584 16.11 -8.63 18.19
C GLY A 584 15.04 -8.52 19.29
N VAL A 585 14.92 -9.52 20.17
CA VAL A 585 13.95 -9.51 21.28
C VAL A 585 14.33 -8.48 22.34
N GLU A 586 15.61 -8.37 22.69
CA GLU A 586 16.09 -7.41 23.68
C GLU A 586 15.84 -5.96 23.24
N ILE A 587 16.12 -5.65 21.97
CA ILE A 587 15.85 -4.32 21.38
C ILE A 587 14.35 -3.99 21.43
N LEU A 588 13.48 -4.97 21.17
CA LEU A 588 12.03 -4.77 21.21
C LEU A 588 11.54 -4.53 22.64
N GLN A 589 12.06 -5.28 23.60
CA GLN A 589 11.74 -5.09 25.02
C GLN A 589 12.22 -3.72 25.51
N GLN A 590 13.38 -3.26 25.06
CA GLN A 590 13.85 -1.90 25.38
C GLN A 590 12.90 -0.85 24.80
N TYR A 591 12.51 -1.00 23.54
CA TYR A 591 11.59 -0.08 22.86
C TYR A 591 10.21 -0.05 23.53
N GLU A 592 9.71 -1.19 24.01
CA GLU A 592 8.47 -1.26 24.79
C GLU A 592 8.60 -0.66 26.19
N LYS A 593 9.76 -0.82 26.85
CA LYS A 593 10.03 -0.15 28.13
C LYS A 593 10.07 1.37 27.95
N GLU A 594 10.68 1.85 26.87
CA GLU A 594 10.71 3.28 26.52
C GLU A 594 9.31 3.79 26.18
N ALA A 595 8.52 3.05 25.40
CA ALA A 595 7.11 3.37 25.12
C ALA A 595 6.27 3.52 26.39
N LYS A 596 6.38 2.56 27.33
CA LYS A 596 5.65 2.59 28.61
C LYS A 596 5.99 3.79 29.48
N LYS A 597 7.20 4.34 29.39
CA LYS A 597 7.56 5.58 30.12
C LYS A 597 6.80 6.79 29.56
N MET A 598 6.42 6.74 28.29
CA MET A 598 5.73 7.83 27.59
C MET A 598 4.21 7.75 27.72
N ASP A 599 3.66 6.62 28.14
CA ASP A 599 2.21 6.45 28.35
C ASP A 599 1.66 7.32 29.50
N GLU A 600 2.52 7.74 30.43
CA GLU A 600 2.14 8.62 31.55
C GLU A 600 2.18 10.12 31.17
N TRP A 601 2.60 10.46 29.94
CA TRP A 601 2.75 11.85 29.51
C TRP A 601 1.39 12.49 29.23
N VAL A 602 1.26 13.76 29.59
CA VAL A 602 0.04 14.54 29.31
C VAL A 602 0.39 15.62 28.29
N PHE A 603 -0.35 15.61 27.18
CA PHE A 603 -0.16 16.47 26.02
C PHE A 603 -0.94 17.79 26.17
N HIS A 604 -0.24 18.92 26.13
CA HIS A 604 -0.80 20.28 26.15
C HIS A 604 -0.48 21.00 24.83
N GLU A 605 -1.22 22.04 24.45
CA GLU A 605 -1.09 22.68 23.12
C GLU A 605 0.36 23.07 22.74
N ASP A 606 1.15 23.54 23.70
CA ASP A 606 2.52 24.03 23.54
C ASP A 606 3.59 23.25 24.33
N ALA A 607 3.19 22.26 25.13
CA ALA A 607 4.07 21.56 26.06
C ALA A 607 3.67 20.09 26.27
N VAL A 608 4.59 19.31 26.83
CA VAL A 608 4.32 17.95 27.31
C VAL A 608 4.65 17.91 28.80
N GLU A 609 3.66 17.53 29.61
CA GLU A 609 3.82 17.38 31.04
C GLU A 609 4.35 15.98 31.38
N VAL A 610 5.45 15.95 32.13
CA VAL A 610 6.11 14.73 32.59
C VAL A 610 6.20 14.72 34.11
N ARG A 611 5.87 13.58 34.73
CA ARG A 611 5.91 13.40 36.19
C ARG A 611 7.28 12.92 36.66
N CYS A 612 7.94 13.71 37.50
CA CYS A 612 9.28 13.49 38.03
C CYS A 612 9.30 13.43 39.57
N LYS A 613 8.23 12.89 40.18
CA LYS A 613 8.04 12.85 41.64
C LYS A 613 9.23 12.25 42.41
N LYS A 614 9.87 11.21 41.86
CA LYS A 614 11.02 10.55 42.50
C LYS A 614 12.23 11.47 42.64
N TYR A 615 12.54 12.24 41.61
CA TYR A 615 13.66 13.20 41.62
C TYR A 615 13.40 14.31 42.64
N VAL A 616 12.22 14.94 42.57
CA VAL A 616 11.84 16.02 43.49
C VAL A 616 11.83 15.52 44.93
N PHE A 617 11.24 14.35 45.18
CA PHE A 617 11.22 13.76 46.52
C PHE A 617 12.63 13.44 47.04
N ALA A 618 13.53 12.95 46.19
CA ALA A 618 14.93 12.70 46.56
C ALA A 618 15.67 14.00 46.92
N VAL A 619 15.50 15.06 46.12
CA VAL A 619 16.09 16.38 46.40
C VAL A 619 15.53 16.96 47.69
N LEU A 620 14.20 16.96 47.87
CA LEU A 620 13.56 17.47 49.09
C LEU A 620 13.97 16.66 50.33
N SER A 621 14.08 15.33 50.21
CA SER A 621 14.55 14.47 51.29
C SER A 621 16.01 14.76 51.65
N PHE A 622 16.87 14.95 50.66
CA PHE A 622 18.27 15.33 50.88
C PHE A 622 18.38 16.69 51.59
N CYS A 623 17.61 17.68 51.14
CA CYS A 623 17.53 18.99 51.80
C CYS A 623 16.99 18.90 53.23
N ALA A 624 15.97 18.06 53.46
CA ALA A 624 15.42 17.82 54.79
C ALA A 624 16.46 17.19 55.73
N VAL A 625 17.22 16.20 55.25
CA VAL A 625 18.31 15.58 56.02
C VAL A 625 19.41 16.61 56.37
N LEU A 626 19.78 17.49 55.43
CA LEU A 626 20.76 18.56 55.69
C LEU A 626 20.28 19.56 56.75
N ILE A 627 19.00 19.97 56.68
CA ILE A 627 18.43 20.91 57.66
C ILE A 627 18.30 20.23 59.03
N LEU A 628 17.72 19.03 59.10
CA LEU A 628 17.56 18.31 60.36
C LEU A 628 18.90 17.96 61.00
N GLY A 629 19.88 17.56 60.19
CA GLY A 629 21.25 17.31 60.64
C GLY A 629 21.90 18.58 61.19
N ALA A 630 21.78 19.72 60.49
CA ALA A 630 22.30 21.00 60.98
C ALA A 630 21.58 21.48 62.25
N LEU A 631 20.26 21.30 62.34
CA LEU A 631 19.48 21.63 63.54
C LEU A 631 19.86 20.76 64.74
N ALA A 632 20.30 19.51 64.53
CA ALA A 632 20.75 18.65 65.62
C ALA A 632 22.11 19.08 66.22
N VAL A 633 22.95 19.80 65.46
CA VAL A 633 24.31 20.21 65.91
C VAL A 633 24.26 21.10 67.16
N PRO A 634 23.46 22.18 67.24
CA PRO A 634 23.30 22.97 68.46
C PRO A 634 22.89 22.16 69.70
N PHE A 635 21.98 21.19 69.53
CA PHE A 635 21.47 20.38 70.65
C PHE A 635 22.41 19.26 71.09
N THR A 636 23.24 18.75 70.19
CA THR A 636 24.13 17.60 70.46
C THR A 636 25.54 18.02 70.84
N VAL A 637 26.04 19.13 70.30
CA VAL A 637 27.43 19.59 70.49
C VAL A 637 27.54 20.68 71.57
N GLY A 638 26.50 21.51 71.78
CA GLY A 638 26.52 22.60 72.77
C GLY A 638 27.67 23.59 72.53
N ASP A 639 28.32 24.05 73.61
CA ASP A 639 29.43 25.02 73.56
C ASP A 639 30.80 24.42 73.21
N ARG A 640 30.86 23.17 72.74
CA ARG A 640 32.15 22.43 72.61
C ARG A 640 33.02 22.88 71.44
N ILE A 641 32.55 23.75 70.54
CA ILE A 641 33.33 24.28 69.42
C ILE A 641 33.77 25.70 69.77
N ALA A 642 35.02 25.85 70.22
CA ALA A 642 35.56 27.15 70.57
C ALA A 642 35.59 28.09 69.35
N GLY A 643 34.88 29.22 69.44
CA GLY A 643 34.89 30.29 68.44
C GLY A 643 33.86 30.18 67.30
N VAL A 644 32.95 29.21 67.32
CA VAL A 644 31.88 29.07 66.32
C VAL A 644 30.53 28.99 67.02
N ASP A 645 29.61 29.89 66.69
CA ASP A 645 28.22 29.81 67.14
C ASP A 645 27.52 28.65 66.39
N PRO A 646 27.05 27.59 67.08
CA PRO A 646 26.37 26.47 66.46
C PRO A 646 25.13 26.88 65.64
N PHE A 647 24.49 28.00 65.97
CA PHE A 647 23.35 28.51 65.21
C PHE A 647 23.76 29.11 63.86
N GLN A 648 25.00 29.57 63.69
CA GLN A 648 25.49 30.02 62.38
C GLN A 648 25.59 28.85 61.38
N ILE A 649 25.92 27.64 61.85
CA ILE A 649 25.96 26.42 61.01
C ILE A 649 24.57 26.14 60.43
N VAL A 650 23.51 26.34 61.21
CA VAL A 650 22.12 26.21 60.74
C VAL A 650 21.84 27.20 59.62
N THR A 651 22.22 28.46 59.79
CA THR A 651 22.04 29.52 58.78
C THR A 651 22.79 29.21 57.48
N PHE A 652 24.05 28.75 57.57
CA PHE A 652 24.81 28.32 56.40
C PHE A 652 24.17 27.11 55.71
N SER A 653 23.65 26.14 56.48
CA SER A 653 22.95 24.97 55.93
C SER A 653 21.69 25.38 55.15
N TRP A 654 20.89 26.32 55.67
CA TRP A 654 19.75 26.89 54.95
C TRP A 654 20.16 27.55 53.64
N LEU A 655 21.27 28.30 53.63
CA LEU A 655 21.79 28.92 52.42
C LEU A 655 22.21 27.87 51.39
N VAL A 656 22.95 26.84 51.82
CA VAL A 656 23.36 25.71 50.96
C VAL A 656 22.13 24.99 50.39
N VAL A 657 21.12 24.72 51.21
CA VAL A 657 19.86 24.12 50.74
C VAL A 657 19.13 25.00 49.74
N GLY A 658 19.08 26.32 49.96
CA GLY A 658 18.55 27.27 49.00
C GLY A 658 19.24 27.18 47.64
N VAL A 659 20.58 27.13 47.63
CA VAL A 659 21.38 26.97 46.40
C VAL A 659 21.10 25.62 45.73
N ILE A 660 21.06 24.52 46.50
CA ILE A 660 20.76 23.18 45.98
C ILE A 660 19.38 23.16 45.32
N LEU A 661 18.35 23.73 45.96
CA LEU A 661 16.99 23.75 45.42
C LEU A 661 16.91 24.60 44.14
N VAL A 662 17.57 25.75 44.09
CA VAL A 662 17.63 26.59 42.88
C VAL A 662 18.33 25.85 41.74
N ALA A 663 19.48 25.22 42.00
CA ALA A 663 20.21 24.43 41.01
C ALA A 663 19.44 23.19 40.54
N ALA A 664 18.74 22.51 41.47
CA ALA A 664 17.92 21.35 41.17
C ALA A 664 16.71 21.70 40.30
N LYS A 665 16.12 22.88 40.52
CA LYS A 665 15.02 23.45 39.73
C LYS A 665 15.47 23.86 38.33
N SER A 666 16.65 24.46 38.17
CA SER A 666 17.18 24.89 36.87
C SER A 666 17.83 23.76 36.05
N ARG A 667 17.80 22.51 36.54
CA ARG A 667 18.56 21.39 35.95
C ARG A 667 18.05 20.95 34.57
N TYR A 668 16.73 20.98 34.37
CA TYR A 668 16.06 20.37 33.22
C TYR A 668 15.32 21.36 32.31
N VAL A 669 14.76 22.44 32.87
CA VAL A 669 14.02 23.46 32.12
C VAL A 669 14.49 24.84 32.58
N SER A 670 14.55 25.80 31.66
CA SER A 670 14.95 27.18 31.96
C SER A 670 14.05 27.84 33.01
N GLU A 671 12.75 27.57 32.94
CA GLU A 671 11.74 28.10 33.85
C GLU A 671 10.86 26.96 34.39
N TRP A 672 11.13 26.51 35.62
CA TRP A 672 10.29 25.53 36.31
C TRP A 672 9.57 26.17 37.50
N PRO A 673 8.27 26.50 37.39
CA PRO A 673 7.48 27.10 38.47
C PRO A 673 7.57 26.31 39.79
N TRP A 674 7.64 27.01 40.93
CA TRP A 674 7.78 26.35 42.24
C TRP A 674 6.59 25.45 42.58
N HIS A 675 5.38 25.86 42.22
CA HIS A 675 4.17 25.05 42.37
C HIS A 675 4.33 23.68 41.68
N GLU A 676 4.73 23.68 40.42
CA GLU A 676 4.92 22.46 39.63
C GLU A 676 6.11 21.63 40.12
N PHE A 677 7.20 22.29 40.51
CA PHE A 677 8.35 21.62 41.11
C PHE A 677 7.94 20.83 42.36
N LEU A 678 7.16 21.43 43.26
CA LEU A 678 6.68 20.75 44.46
C LEU A 678 5.69 19.61 44.15
N HIS A 679 4.88 19.75 43.10
CA HIS A 679 4.01 18.67 42.61
C HIS A 679 4.77 17.57 41.86
N GLY A 680 6.05 17.80 41.54
CA GLY A 680 6.88 16.87 40.78
C GLY A 680 6.43 16.75 39.33
N THR A 681 5.94 17.83 38.73
CA THR A 681 5.52 17.91 37.32
C THR A 681 6.43 18.87 36.58
N VAL A 682 6.89 18.50 35.38
CA VAL A 682 7.72 19.35 34.51
C VAL A 682 7.01 19.52 33.18
N PHE A 683 6.89 20.74 32.69
CA PHE A 683 6.43 21.04 31.34
C PHE A 683 7.63 21.18 30.41
N CYS A 684 7.81 20.22 29.52
CA CYS A 684 8.82 20.28 28.47
C CYS A 684 8.25 20.96 27.22
N ARG A 685 8.98 21.92 26.66
CA ARG A 685 8.55 22.70 25.48
C ARG A 685 9.24 22.28 24.18
N SER A 686 10.23 21.39 24.26
CA SER A 686 10.96 20.88 23.10
C SER A 686 11.23 19.37 23.21
N VAL A 687 11.57 18.74 22.08
CA VAL A 687 11.98 17.32 22.04
C VAL A 687 13.25 17.12 22.85
N SER A 688 14.24 18.02 22.72
CA SER A 688 15.47 17.97 23.52
C SER A 688 15.22 18.04 25.03
N ASP A 689 14.26 18.86 25.48
CA ASP A 689 13.90 18.94 26.91
C ASP A 689 13.35 17.61 27.42
N LEU A 690 12.45 16.97 26.65
CA LEU A 690 11.89 15.66 26.99
C LEU A 690 12.98 14.59 27.06
N ALA A 691 13.90 14.58 26.10
CA ALA A 691 14.99 13.62 26.06
C ALA A 691 15.92 13.76 27.26
N ASN A 692 16.32 15.00 27.58
CA ASN A 692 17.18 15.31 28.71
C ASN A 692 16.53 14.93 30.06
N LEU A 693 15.22 15.14 30.20
CA LEU A 693 14.49 14.84 31.43
C LEU A 693 14.24 13.33 31.63
N THR A 694 13.83 12.64 30.57
CA THR A 694 13.34 11.25 30.66
C THR A 694 14.42 10.20 30.36
N GLY A 695 15.52 10.62 29.73
CA GLY A 695 16.56 9.73 29.21
C GLY A 695 16.09 8.86 28.05
N VAL A 696 14.92 9.15 27.46
CA VAL A 696 14.44 8.49 26.24
C VAL A 696 15.10 9.17 25.04
N SER A 697 15.50 8.40 24.03
CA SER A 697 16.13 8.95 22.83
C SER A 697 15.17 9.87 22.06
N ASP A 698 15.66 11.02 21.59
CA ASP A 698 14.94 12.00 20.79
C ASP A 698 14.17 11.35 19.63
N GLN A 699 14.78 10.35 18.99
CA GLN A 699 14.19 9.63 17.86
C GLN A 699 12.97 8.80 18.27
N VAL A 700 12.97 8.20 19.47
CA VAL A 700 11.83 7.45 20.00
C VAL A 700 10.70 8.38 20.44
N ILE A 701 11.07 9.55 20.99
CA ILE A 701 10.14 10.63 21.32
C ILE A 701 9.44 11.13 20.05
N LEU A 702 10.19 11.36 18.97
CA LEU A 702 9.62 11.74 17.67
C LEU A 702 8.62 10.70 17.15
N VAL A 703 8.91 9.39 17.27
CA VAL A 703 7.92 8.35 16.90
C VAL A 703 6.65 8.49 17.73
N LYS A 704 6.75 8.68 19.05
CA LYS A 704 5.57 8.86 19.92
C LYS A 704 4.74 10.07 19.53
N LEU A 705 5.40 11.21 19.27
CA LEU A 705 4.73 12.43 18.84
C LEU A 705 4.03 12.27 17.48
N LEU A 706 4.63 11.53 16.55
CA LEU A 706 4.06 11.26 15.22
C LEU A 706 2.92 10.24 15.24
N ASP A 707 2.98 9.24 16.13
CA ASP A 707 1.95 8.18 16.30
C ASP A 707 0.71 8.73 17.03
N ASP A 708 0.90 9.64 17.99
CA ASP A 708 -0.18 10.27 18.76
C ASP A 708 -0.70 11.59 18.14
N GLU A 709 -0.24 11.99 16.97
CA GLU A 709 -0.49 13.34 16.42
C GLU A 709 -1.99 13.72 16.36
N GLY A 710 -2.85 12.83 15.90
CA GLY A 710 -4.28 13.06 15.75
C GLY A 710 -5.05 13.00 17.06
N ARG A 711 -4.58 12.22 18.04
CA ARG A 711 -5.12 12.23 19.43
C ARG A 711 -4.60 13.40 20.25
N SER A 712 -3.39 13.87 19.99
CA SER A 712 -2.77 14.95 20.74
C SER A 712 -3.33 16.31 20.34
N ILE A 713 -3.42 17.22 21.31
CA ILE A 713 -3.83 18.63 21.07
C ILE A 713 -2.59 19.47 20.67
N ASN A 714 -1.39 18.91 20.80
CA ASN A 714 -0.12 19.59 20.56
C ASN A 714 -0.04 20.14 19.13
N ARG A 715 0.32 21.41 19.04
CA ARG A 715 0.71 22.05 17.77
C ARG A 715 2.23 22.11 17.72
N THR A 716 2.81 21.78 16.57
CA THR A 716 4.26 21.70 16.45
C THR A 716 4.86 22.93 15.77
N ARG A 717 6.00 23.39 16.28
CA ARG A 717 6.80 24.49 15.73
C ARG A 717 8.27 24.09 15.60
N GLY A 718 9.08 24.94 14.98
CA GLY A 718 10.52 24.75 14.87
C GLY A 718 10.95 24.28 13.47
N PRO A 719 12.26 24.09 13.24
CA PRO A 719 12.81 23.89 11.90
C PRO A 719 12.61 22.49 11.31
N TYR A 720 12.18 21.51 12.12
CA TYR A 720 12.03 20.10 11.71
C TYR A 720 10.61 19.55 11.89
N ASN A 721 9.60 20.43 11.85
CA ASN A 721 8.20 20.07 12.04
C ASN A 721 7.47 19.71 10.73
N GLY A 722 8.17 19.57 9.59
CA GLY A 722 7.57 19.35 8.28
C GLY A 722 6.70 18.10 8.21
N MET A 723 7.07 17.03 8.94
CA MET A 723 6.35 15.74 8.99
C MET A 723 4.99 15.81 9.73
N PHE A 724 4.76 16.85 10.53
CA PHE A 724 3.54 17.00 11.31
C PHE A 724 2.49 17.75 10.50
N ARG A 725 1.26 17.23 10.45
CA ARG A 725 0.08 17.88 9.89
C ARG A 725 -0.31 19.14 10.64
N LYS A 726 -0.20 19.14 11.98
CA LYS A 726 -0.53 20.30 12.84
C LYS A 726 0.67 21.26 13.01
N ASN A 727 1.37 21.56 11.92
CA ASN A 727 2.49 22.50 11.94
C ASN A 727 2.00 23.96 11.81
N LYS A 728 2.63 24.89 12.53
CA LYS A 728 2.45 26.34 12.32
C LYS A 728 3.63 26.91 11.55
N SER A 729 3.36 27.76 10.57
CA SER A 729 4.40 28.55 9.90
C SER A 729 4.85 29.71 10.81
N GLU A 730 6.05 29.56 11.37
CA GLU A 730 6.98 30.60 11.86
C GLU A 730 6.60 31.55 13.01
N THR A 731 5.34 31.78 13.41
CA THR A 731 5.03 32.87 14.39
C THR A 731 4.10 32.54 15.57
N GLY A 732 3.74 31.28 15.82
CA GLY A 732 2.81 30.94 16.92
C GLY A 732 3.35 29.97 17.98
N ASP A 733 2.75 30.05 19.18
CA ASP A 733 2.94 29.09 20.28
C ASP A 733 2.69 27.65 19.82
N GLY A 734 3.51 26.74 20.36
CA GLY A 734 3.51 25.30 20.06
C GLY A 734 4.73 24.58 20.63
N PHE A 735 4.67 23.25 20.65
CA PHE A 735 5.76 22.37 21.07
C PHE A 735 6.87 22.34 20.01
N ALA A 736 8.12 22.57 20.42
CA ALA A 736 9.25 22.73 19.51
C ALA A 736 9.86 21.39 19.06
N ILE A 737 9.85 21.14 17.76
CA ILE A 737 10.58 20.05 17.09
C ILE A 737 11.95 20.60 16.68
N ASP A 738 12.90 20.53 17.60
CA ASP A 738 14.25 21.07 17.50
C ASP A 738 15.31 20.02 17.10
N THR A 739 14.88 18.78 16.92
CA THR A 739 15.73 17.66 16.48
C THR A 739 15.20 17.07 15.16
N PRO A 740 16.05 16.85 14.14
CA PRO A 740 15.63 16.24 12.89
C PRO A 740 15.32 14.75 13.06
N ALA A 741 14.39 14.22 12.26
CA ALA A 741 14.07 12.79 12.26
C ALA A 741 15.03 12.03 11.35
N ARG A 742 15.56 10.88 11.81
CA ARG A 742 16.24 9.93 10.93
C ARG A 742 15.25 9.19 10.03
N LEU A 743 15.73 8.67 8.90
CA LEU A 743 14.95 7.76 8.06
C LEU A 743 14.32 6.61 8.87
N SER A 744 15.07 5.99 9.78
CA SER A 744 14.56 4.90 10.62
C SER A 744 13.44 5.32 11.55
N THR A 745 13.45 6.57 11.98
CA THR A 745 12.39 7.17 12.79
C THR A 745 11.13 7.37 11.95
N MET A 746 11.28 7.90 10.73
CA MET A 746 10.17 8.02 9.78
C MET A 746 9.54 6.67 9.44
N LEU A 747 10.36 5.66 9.11
CA LEU A 747 9.86 4.32 8.79
C LEU A 747 9.20 3.65 10.01
N ALA A 748 9.78 3.81 11.20
CA ALA A 748 9.23 3.26 12.45
C ALA A 748 7.91 3.94 12.86
N SER A 749 7.72 5.22 12.55
CA SER A 749 6.48 5.93 12.80
C SER A 749 5.39 5.64 11.76
N GLY A 750 5.70 4.97 10.65
CA GLY A 750 4.73 4.63 9.61
C GLY A 750 4.80 5.45 8.33
N PHE A 751 5.85 6.24 8.11
CA PHE A 751 6.11 6.80 6.78
C PHE A 751 6.83 5.80 5.88
N ILE A 752 6.62 5.89 4.57
CA ILE A 752 7.34 5.11 3.56
C ILE A 752 8.03 6.09 2.62
N VAL A 753 9.36 6.04 2.57
CA VAL A 753 10.15 6.94 1.73
C VAL A 753 10.57 6.22 0.46
N LEU A 754 10.04 6.65 -0.68
CA LEU A 754 10.30 6.09 -2.00
C LEU A 754 11.20 7.03 -2.78
N LYS A 755 12.21 6.49 -3.47
CA LYS A 755 12.98 7.25 -4.45
C LYS A 755 12.33 7.05 -5.82
N VAL A 756 12.02 8.12 -6.51
CA VAL A 756 11.44 8.11 -7.86
C VAL A 756 12.31 8.91 -8.83
N LEU A 757 12.31 8.52 -10.10
CA LEU A 757 12.98 9.23 -11.17
C LEU A 757 11.95 10.08 -11.93
N SER A 758 12.18 11.38 -11.95
CA SER A 758 11.44 12.39 -12.72
C SER A 758 12.28 12.92 -13.89
N ASP A 759 11.66 13.67 -14.78
CA ASP A 759 12.32 14.43 -15.84
C ASP A 759 13.33 15.45 -15.28
N HIS A 760 13.14 15.88 -14.03
CA HIS A 760 14.02 16.80 -13.31
C HIS A 760 15.05 16.12 -12.40
N GLY A 761 15.20 14.79 -12.48
CA GLY A 761 16.15 14.01 -11.68
C GLY A 761 15.47 13.15 -10.61
N ASP A 762 16.26 12.72 -9.62
CA ASP A 762 15.77 11.86 -8.55
C ASP A 762 15.04 12.68 -7.46
N HIS A 763 13.90 12.18 -7.01
CA HIS A 763 13.08 12.79 -5.95
C HIS A 763 12.77 11.76 -4.86
N LEU A 764 12.55 12.24 -3.63
CA LEU A 764 12.01 11.42 -2.54
C LEU A 764 10.53 11.72 -2.36
N LEU A 765 9.69 10.71 -2.49
CA LEU A 765 8.26 10.75 -2.13
C LEU A 765 8.07 10.10 -0.77
N VAL A 766 7.22 10.67 0.07
CA VAL A 766 6.90 10.17 1.40
C VAL A 766 5.42 9.82 1.42
N LEU A 767 5.10 8.53 1.61
CA LEU A 767 3.74 8.06 1.83
C LEU A 767 3.46 7.91 3.33
N ASP A 768 2.25 8.27 3.76
CA ASP A 768 1.82 8.25 5.16
C ASP A 768 0.95 7.02 5.47
N ALA A 769 1.54 6.02 6.13
CA ALA A 769 0.86 4.79 6.52
C ALA A 769 0.46 4.76 8.00
N ARG A 770 0.38 5.93 8.66
CA ARG A 770 -0.02 6.03 10.09
C ARG A 770 -1.49 5.74 10.30
N LYS A 771 -1.82 5.17 11.47
CA LYS A 771 -3.18 4.72 11.85
C LYS A 771 -4.31 5.73 11.63
N GLU A 772 -4.01 7.01 11.82
CA GLU A 772 -5.01 8.09 11.77
C GLU A 772 -5.23 8.63 10.36
N THR A 773 -4.45 8.17 9.40
CA THR A 773 -4.75 8.34 7.98
C THR A 773 -5.85 7.35 7.63
N ALA A 774 -7.11 7.74 7.88
CA ALA A 774 -8.26 6.92 7.46
C ALA A 774 -8.28 6.71 5.93
N ALA A 775 -7.59 7.57 5.19
CA ALA A 775 -7.42 7.47 3.74
C ALA A 775 -6.20 6.61 3.36
N MET A 776 -6.33 5.90 2.24
CA MET A 776 -5.21 5.30 1.52
C MET A 776 -4.30 6.41 0.96
N ASP A 777 -2.99 6.20 1.03
CA ASP A 777 -1.99 7.03 0.36
C ASP A 777 -1.35 6.23 -0.78
N TYR A 778 -0.82 6.90 -1.80
CA TYR A 778 -0.36 6.23 -3.01
C TYR A 778 0.68 7.05 -3.78
N ALA A 779 1.47 6.38 -4.62
CA ALA A 779 2.36 6.96 -5.60
C ALA A 779 2.01 6.42 -7.00
N ARG A 780 1.58 7.30 -7.91
CA ARG A 780 1.28 6.97 -9.32
C ARG A 780 2.13 7.77 -10.29
N SER A 781 2.69 7.08 -11.27
CA SER A 781 3.50 7.68 -12.33
C SER A 781 2.64 8.33 -13.43
N THR A 782 1.45 7.77 -13.65
CA THR A 782 0.54 8.12 -14.75
C THR A 782 -0.24 9.42 -14.52
N ALA A 783 -0.29 9.91 -13.27
CA ALA A 783 -1.09 11.07 -12.92
C ALA A 783 -0.28 12.37 -13.02
N HIS A 784 -0.67 13.23 -13.95
CA HIS A 784 -0.06 14.55 -14.08
C HIS A 784 -0.39 15.45 -12.89
N ALA A 785 0.64 16.07 -12.33
CA ALA A 785 0.55 17.13 -11.34
C ALA A 785 -0.04 16.76 -9.96
N LEU A 786 -0.05 15.49 -9.55
CA LEU A 786 -0.42 15.10 -8.19
C LEU A 786 0.49 15.77 -7.15
N GLN A 787 -0.10 16.23 -6.04
CA GLN A 787 0.63 16.75 -4.91
C GLN A 787 1.09 15.60 -4.02
N TYR A 788 2.39 15.51 -3.82
CA TYR A 788 3.02 14.55 -2.93
C TYR A 788 3.76 15.27 -1.82
N PHE A 789 3.83 14.63 -0.66
CA PHE A 789 4.76 15.02 0.37
C PHE A 789 6.16 14.55 -0.03
N CYS A 790 7.05 15.47 -0.43
CA CYS A 790 8.27 15.10 -1.15
C CYS A 790 9.45 16.06 -0.97
N CYS A 791 10.62 15.60 -1.42
CA CYS A 791 11.85 16.38 -1.58
C CYS A 791 12.33 16.29 -3.05
N LYS A 792 12.36 17.42 -3.76
CA LYS A 792 12.69 17.50 -5.20
C LYS A 792 14.19 17.53 -5.54
N ASN A 793 15.08 17.80 -4.60
CA ASN A 793 16.50 18.02 -4.91
C ASN A 793 17.42 17.22 -3.99
N ILE A 794 17.61 15.94 -4.30
CA ILE A 794 18.53 15.07 -3.55
C ILE A 794 20.00 15.53 -3.74
N ASP A 795 20.36 15.91 -4.97
CA ASP A 795 21.75 16.19 -5.37
C ASP A 795 22.19 17.63 -5.08
N ALA A 796 21.30 18.62 -5.22
CA ALA A 796 21.65 20.03 -4.94
C ALA A 796 21.98 20.27 -3.47
N GLU A 797 21.41 19.47 -2.55
CA GLU A 797 21.77 19.50 -1.13
C GLU A 797 23.14 18.84 -0.88
N GLN A 798 23.57 17.87 -1.69
CA GLN A 798 24.92 17.28 -1.63
C GLN A 798 26.02 18.24 -2.14
N GLU A 799 25.79 18.98 -3.22
CA GLU A 799 26.80 19.88 -3.81
C GLU A 799 27.13 21.10 -2.92
N SER A 800 26.17 21.55 -2.09
CA SER A 800 26.38 22.67 -1.15
C SER A 800 27.48 22.42 -0.09
N ARG A 801 27.94 21.16 0.07
CA ARG A 801 29.03 20.77 0.97
C ARG A 801 30.41 20.86 0.33
N VAL A 802 30.55 20.48 -0.93
CA VAL A 802 31.87 20.40 -1.60
C VAL A 802 32.53 21.78 -1.69
N THR A 803 31.73 22.85 -1.67
CA THR A 803 32.22 24.23 -1.73
C THR A 803 32.58 24.85 -0.37
N LYS A 804 32.25 24.22 0.77
CA LYS A 804 32.48 24.80 2.12
C LYS A 804 33.59 24.14 2.96
N ASP A 805 34.04 22.94 2.61
CA ASP A 805 35.10 22.25 3.38
C ASP A 805 36.55 22.66 3.00
N GLY A 806 36.72 23.85 2.41
CA GLY A 806 38.01 24.43 2.03
C GLY A 806 38.78 25.17 3.13
N SER A 807 38.29 25.26 4.38
CA SER A 807 39.04 25.94 5.44
C SER A 807 39.05 25.16 6.75
N GLY A 808 40.20 24.58 7.07
CA GLY A 808 40.42 23.79 8.26
C GLY A 808 40.31 24.57 9.56
N THR A 809 39.75 23.92 10.58
CA THR A 809 40.23 23.95 11.97
C THR A 809 39.52 22.85 12.76
N THR A 810 40.33 22.04 13.43
CA THR A 810 39.92 20.93 14.29
C THR A 810 39.43 21.46 15.63
N ASN A 811 38.26 21.01 16.10
CA ASN A 811 38.05 20.37 17.42
C ASN A 811 36.57 20.32 17.83
N THR A 812 36.18 19.16 18.40
CA THR A 812 34.88 18.83 19.03
C THR A 812 33.67 18.80 18.10
N ALA A 813 33.71 17.89 17.11
CA ALA A 813 32.56 17.61 16.25
C ALA A 813 31.44 16.89 17.03
N LYS A 814 30.34 17.60 17.34
CA LYS A 814 29.01 16.98 17.21
C LYS A 814 29.00 16.27 15.85
N PRO A 815 28.52 15.02 15.72
CA PRO A 815 28.44 14.38 14.41
C PRO A 815 27.71 15.34 13.49
N SER A 816 28.40 15.80 12.44
CA SER A 816 27.83 16.69 11.46
C SER A 816 26.59 16.00 10.91
N CYS A 817 25.40 16.48 11.31
CA CYS A 817 24.14 15.95 10.80
C CYS A 817 24.30 15.83 9.28
N GLY A 818 23.99 14.65 8.73
CA GLY A 818 23.93 14.43 7.29
C GLY A 818 23.02 15.47 6.61
N ASN A 819 22.95 15.45 5.29
CA ASN A 819 21.99 16.29 4.58
C ASN A 819 20.59 16.11 5.20
N ILE A 820 19.98 17.23 5.60
CA ILE A 820 18.64 17.24 6.17
C ILE A 820 17.68 17.55 5.03
N TYR A 821 17.02 16.52 4.54
CA TYR A 821 16.04 16.64 3.48
C TYR A 821 14.80 17.35 4.01
N ARG A 822 14.50 18.51 3.41
CA ARG A 822 13.27 19.25 3.71
C ARG A 822 12.12 18.70 2.89
N ILE A 823 11.09 18.22 3.58
CA ILE A 823 9.92 17.62 2.97
C ILE A 823 8.75 18.60 2.99
N LYS A 824 8.03 18.68 1.88
CA LYS A 824 6.91 19.61 1.69
C LYS A 824 5.94 19.07 0.65
N TRP A 825 4.69 19.51 0.74
CA TRP A 825 3.68 19.20 -0.28
C TRP A 825 4.03 19.92 -1.57
N GLN A 826 4.33 19.16 -2.63
CA GLN A 826 4.62 19.71 -3.95
C GLN A 826 4.07 18.82 -5.04
N SER A 827 3.71 19.45 -6.16
CA SER A 827 3.31 18.72 -7.36
C SER A 827 4.53 18.06 -8.01
N VAL A 828 4.52 16.75 -8.20
CA VAL A 828 5.62 15.97 -8.81
C VAL A 828 5.06 15.02 -9.87
N SER A 829 5.60 15.06 -11.08
CA SER A 829 5.48 13.99 -12.07
C SER A 829 6.74 13.13 -12.04
N TRP A 830 6.58 11.81 -12.15
CA TRP A 830 7.70 10.87 -12.16
C TRP A 830 7.39 9.68 -13.08
N ALA A 831 8.43 9.09 -13.65
CA ALA A 831 8.29 8.05 -14.68
C ALA A 831 8.66 6.65 -14.17
N LYS A 832 9.58 6.55 -13.21
CA LYS A 832 10.09 5.25 -12.74
C LYS A 832 10.33 5.22 -11.23
N LEU A 833 9.86 4.15 -10.59
CA LEU A 833 10.16 3.87 -9.19
C LEU A 833 11.60 3.34 -9.05
N GLY A 834 12.40 3.99 -8.21
CA GLY A 834 13.73 3.53 -7.84
C GLY A 834 13.70 2.44 -6.75
N GLY A 835 12.73 2.54 -5.84
CA GLY A 835 12.48 1.61 -4.74
C GLY A 835 12.34 2.34 -3.40
N LEU A 836 12.31 1.57 -2.31
CA LEU A 836 12.38 2.11 -0.95
C LEU A 836 13.77 2.72 -0.71
N TYR A 837 13.79 3.98 -0.30
CA TYR A 837 15.00 4.68 0.09
C TYR A 837 15.53 4.12 1.41
N VAL A 838 16.83 3.79 1.45
CA VAL A 838 17.51 3.15 2.58
C VAL A 838 18.88 3.75 2.88
N ALA A 839 19.20 4.94 2.37
CA ALA A 839 20.41 5.63 2.78
C ALA A 839 20.25 6.28 4.16
N ASP A 840 21.32 6.36 4.94
CA ASP A 840 21.29 7.09 6.20
C ASP A 840 21.04 8.58 5.93
N SER A 841 19.94 9.10 6.46
CA SER A 841 19.44 10.41 6.09
C SER A 841 18.59 11.01 7.20
N TRP A 842 18.52 12.33 7.19
CA TRP A 842 17.80 13.12 8.17
C TRP A 842 16.73 13.96 7.47
N PHE A 843 15.62 14.20 8.14
CA PHE A 843 14.44 14.85 7.59
C PHE A 843 13.96 15.96 8.51
N GLY A 844 13.42 17.02 7.90
CA GLY A 844 12.95 18.24 8.55
C GLY A 844 11.65 18.76 7.96
#